data_AF-A0A8T5E559-F1
#
_entry.id   AF-A0A8T5E559-F1
#
_cell.length_a   1.000
_cell.length_b   1.000
_cell.length_c   1.000
_cell.angle_alpha   90.00
_cell.angle_beta   90.00
_cell.angle_gamma   90.00
#
_symmetry.space_group_name_H-M   'P 1'
#
loop_
_entity.id
_entity.type
_entity.pdbx_description
1 polymer ?
#
loop_
_entity_poly.entity_id
_entity_poly.type
_entity_poly.pdbx_seq_one_letter_code
_entity_poly.pdbx_strand_id
1 'polypeptide(L)'
;LLDPKRFQKLNGPITADNQGAVAKLLTLAENADKKTFNETLNIIRSNDGLNCPVVGLTGTGGAGKSSLTDELMLRIQRDNPGTKIALLATDPTRKRTGGALLGDRIRMNSLSDDNLFMRSFASRDSGREIADCIGRSIEVCKAVGFDIIIVETSGIGQGNDAITEVADISLYITTREYGAPSQLEKLQMLDSADIVVLNKFDRPGAEDALIEIRKQFKRNKEMWDVNDSELPIVPTVASQFADAGVDQLWQKLSLLLNRNHGKKFVSTEPIMGNDGLPSRISPIPSERQGYLAEVSSYIRNYHLKTKKMASKIRECQQLEAAAKLMKSKDNKNIAKMLSEEASIIRLEIPETTWNEIDEFNIKVEQYRSGATNYTVRDKDIAVKTTRTTLSGLDLPRVALPDFSDWGDTLEWIRKENIPGSFPYTGGVFPFKRQDELPVRMFAGEGSAERTNKRYHFLSKDQDFNRLSVAFDSPSLYGNDPKERLDIFGKVCESGVSISTIDEMEKLFEGFDLCAANTSVSKTINGNYWWHLAAFFNVAIRQQVKKFEDVNSRKPSEDEYDNIKSRTLKTVRGTVQADQLKESMGQNTLVFNLDTALRMMGDVAEFYVNNDIRNHYFVSISGYHIAEAGANPISQAALTLSNGLTYVELFRSRGLDANKFLRNFSWFFSNGMDPEYAVIGRVCRRIWSIAMRDLYEVDERGQKLKYHIQSSGRSLHAQEYTWNDYRTTLQALYALADNANSLHTNSRDEAFGTPTEDTVRDAVAIQLILSKEYGWLQNENPLQGSYIAGWLTDSVENEILKIFEEMHRRGGVLGSLEVNYQRNRIQDESMIYEHKKHSGELPIIGVNMFEEDANSSLSVEGFNIEVTRSDKTERMMVIDRNTTFKETHRKKSDEGLAKLKKVAREGGNLFEVMMEIVEYCTVGQVTQALFETGGKFRRNM
;
A
#
# COMPACT_ATOMS: atom_id res chain seq x y z
N LEU A 1 5.87 -43.30 -3.11
CA LEU A 1 6.98 -42.33 -3.31
C LEU A 1 8.27 -42.99 -3.81
N LEU A 2 8.58 -44.20 -3.35
CA LEU A 2 9.80 -44.95 -3.69
C LEU A 2 9.67 -45.86 -4.93
N ASP A 3 8.86 -45.50 -5.93
CA ASP A 3 8.75 -46.29 -7.16
C ASP A 3 10.13 -46.40 -7.83
N PRO A 4 10.69 -47.61 -8.03
CA PRO A 4 12.01 -47.82 -8.63
C PRO A 4 12.20 -47.07 -9.96
N LYS A 5 11.15 -46.92 -10.77
CA LYS A 5 11.19 -46.20 -12.05
C LYS A 5 11.61 -44.73 -11.89
N ARG A 6 11.33 -44.11 -10.74
CA ARG A 6 11.73 -42.72 -10.45
C ARG A 6 13.24 -42.54 -10.26
N PHE A 7 13.92 -43.61 -9.86
CA PHE A 7 15.34 -43.63 -9.49
C PHE A 7 16.23 -44.36 -10.51
N GLN A 8 15.66 -44.96 -11.55
CA GLN A 8 16.40 -45.63 -12.64
C GLN A 8 17.46 -44.76 -13.33
N LYS A 9 17.30 -43.42 -13.29
CA LYS A 9 18.27 -42.46 -13.84
C LYS A 9 19.39 -42.04 -12.86
N LEU A 10 19.46 -42.62 -11.66
CA LEU A 10 20.51 -42.37 -10.66
C LEU A 10 21.59 -43.46 -10.73
N ASN A 11 22.28 -43.56 -11.86
CA ASN A 11 23.21 -44.66 -12.17
C ASN A 11 24.67 -44.20 -12.34
N GLY A 12 25.02 -43.01 -11.86
CA GLY A 12 26.38 -42.49 -11.87
C GLY A 12 26.52 -41.26 -10.96
N PRO A 13 27.72 -40.65 -10.88
CA PRO A 13 27.99 -39.51 -10.02
C PRO A 13 27.08 -38.31 -10.31
N ILE A 14 26.58 -37.66 -9.26
CA ILE A 14 25.65 -36.54 -9.33
C ILE A 14 26.26 -35.35 -8.62
N THR A 15 26.28 -34.19 -9.28
CA THR A 15 26.73 -32.93 -8.69
C THR A 15 25.54 -32.12 -8.16
N ALA A 16 25.83 -31.13 -7.31
CA ALA A 16 24.85 -30.19 -6.78
C ALA A 16 24.08 -29.42 -7.88
N ASP A 17 24.63 -29.31 -9.10
CA ASP A 17 23.97 -28.67 -10.25
C ASP A 17 22.72 -29.43 -10.71
N ASN A 18 22.68 -30.75 -10.51
CA ASN A 18 21.53 -31.56 -10.86
C ASN A 18 20.50 -31.58 -9.71
N GLN A 19 19.94 -30.41 -9.42
CA GLN A 19 18.98 -30.21 -8.32
C GLN A 19 17.79 -31.18 -8.38
N GLY A 20 17.32 -31.54 -9.58
CA GLY A 20 16.23 -32.50 -9.77
C GLY A 20 16.59 -33.91 -9.28
N ALA A 21 17.84 -34.33 -9.47
CA ALA A 21 18.34 -35.60 -8.94
C ALA A 21 18.62 -35.52 -7.43
N VAL A 22 19.18 -34.40 -6.94
CA VAL A 22 19.35 -34.13 -5.50
C VAL A 22 18.01 -34.23 -4.76
N ALA A 23 16.94 -33.64 -5.29
CA ALA A 23 15.60 -33.72 -4.69
C ALA A 23 15.07 -35.15 -4.57
N LYS A 24 15.41 -36.03 -5.53
CA LYS A 24 15.07 -37.46 -5.47
C LYS A 24 15.89 -38.18 -4.40
N LEU A 25 17.20 -37.90 -4.32
CA LEU A 25 18.07 -38.44 -3.28
C LEU A 25 17.60 -38.05 -1.88
N LEU A 26 17.15 -36.81 -1.68
CA LEU A 26 16.56 -36.39 -0.40
C LEU A 26 15.23 -37.08 -0.10
N THR A 27 14.46 -37.45 -1.13
CA THR A 27 13.25 -38.27 -0.94
C THR A 27 13.61 -39.70 -0.53
N LEU A 28 14.73 -40.26 -1.03
CA LEU A 28 15.29 -41.52 -0.55
C LEU A 28 15.80 -41.40 0.88
N ALA A 29 16.53 -40.32 1.20
CA ALA A 29 17.01 -40.03 2.56
C ALA A 29 15.86 -39.96 3.57
N GLU A 30 14.68 -39.50 3.14
CA GLU A 30 13.51 -39.41 4.00
C GLU A 30 12.78 -40.75 4.20
N ASN A 31 12.70 -41.59 3.16
CA ASN A 31 11.75 -42.72 3.16
C ASN A 31 12.38 -44.11 2.98
N ALA A 32 13.60 -44.22 2.45
CA ALA A 32 14.25 -45.52 2.23
C ALA A 32 14.82 -46.11 3.52
N ASP A 33 15.02 -47.42 3.53
CA ASP A 33 15.81 -48.09 4.57
C ASP A 33 17.31 -47.73 4.45
N LYS A 34 18.06 -47.96 5.53
CA LYS A 34 19.49 -47.60 5.60
C LYS A 34 20.34 -48.26 4.53
N LYS A 35 20.05 -49.52 4.15
CA LYS A 35 20.85 -50.28 3.19
C LYS A 35 20.70 -49.67 1.80
N THR A 36 19.45 -49.52 1.35
CA THR A 36 19.14 -48.92 0.04
C THR A 36 19.69 -47.50 -0.08
N PHE A 37 19.59 -46.71 0.99
CA PHE A 37 20.14 -45.36 1.04
C PHE A 37 21.67 -45.35 0.85
N ASN A 38 22.40 -46.15 1.63
CA ASN A 38 23.87 -46.19 1.57
C ASN A 38 24.40 -46.72 0.24
N GLU A 39 23.78 -47.76 -0.32
CA GLU A 39 24.15 -48.30 -1.64
C GLU A 39 23.99 -47.24 -2.72
N THR A 40 22.86 -46.52 -2.73
CA THR A 40 22.60 -45.46 -3.69
C THR A 40 23.57 -44.29 -3.50
N LEU A 41 23.81 -43.87 -2.25
CA LEU A 41 24.71 -42.76 -1.92
C LEU A 41 26.14 -43.01 -2.42
N ASN A 42 26.62 -44.24 -2.31
CA ASN A 42 27.96 -44.63 -2.80
C ASN A 42 28.07 -44.58 -4.33
N ILE A 43 27.01 -44.97 -5.05
CA ILE A 43 26.98 -44.94 -6.52
C ILE A 43 26.99 -43.49 -7.05
N ILE A 44 26.24 -42.60 -6.39
CA ILE A 44 26.01 -41.24 -6.88
C ILE A 44 27.04 -40.22 -6.38
N ARG A 45 27.92 -40.60 -5.45
CA ARG A 45 28.91 -39.71 -4.84
C ARG A 45 29.81 -39.09 -5.91
N SER A 46 29.86 -37.76 -5.94
CA SER A 46 30.74 -36.97 -6.82
C SER A 46 31.79 -36.18 -6.04
N ASN A 47 31.67 -36.13 -4.71
CA ASN A 47 32.58 -35.42 -3.82
C ASN A 47 32.80 -36.23 -2.52
N ASP A 48 34.01 -36.15 -1.97
CA ASP A 48 34.36 -36.83 -0.71
C ASP A 48 33.71 -36.18 0.51
N GLY A 49 33.21 -34.95 0.38
CA GLY A 49 32.37 -34.28 1.39
C GLY A 49 33.12 -33.75 2.61
N LEU A 50 34.44 -33.88 2.65
CA LEU A 50 35.31 -33.56 3.80
C LEU A 50 35.35 -32.07 4.16
N ASN A 51 35.01 -31.17 3.23
CA ASN A 51 35.14 -29.72 3.40
C ASN A 51 33.82 -28.96 3.36
N CYS A 52 32.65 -29.60 3.52
CA CYS A 52 31.36 -28.91 3.49
C CYS A 52 30.81 -28.69 4.93
N PRO A 53 30.89 -27.46 5.48
CA PRO A 53 30.35 -27.14 6.80
C PRO A 53 28.82 -27.12 6.81
N VAL A 54 28.25 -27.43 7.96
CA VAL A 54 26.82 -27.38 8.28
C VAL A 54 26.57 -26.26 9.29
N VAL A 55 25.79 -25.27 8.88
CA VAL A 55 25.34 -24.17 9.75
C VAL A 55 23.91 -24.43 10.19
N GLY A 56 23.68 -24.62 11.47
CA GLY A 56 22.37 -24.84 12.07
C GLY A 56 21.76 -23.55 12.59
N LEU A 57 20.53 -23.22 12.19
CA LEU A 57 19.77 -22.08 12.68
C LEU A 57 18.56 -22.59 13.46
N THR A 58 18.51 -22.23 14.73
CA THR A 58 17.39 -22.55 15.62
C THR A 58 16.92 -21.32 16.37
N GLY A 59 15.74 -21.38 16.99
CA GLY A 59 15.16 -20.21 17.62
C GLY A 59 13.67 -20.31 17.85
N THR A 60 13.15 -19.38 18.65
CA THR A 60 11.73 -19.35 19.03
C THR A 60 10.82 -19.16 17.81
N GLY A 61 9.58 -19.64 17.92
CA GLY A 61 8.57 -19.44 16.88
C GLY A 61 8.34 -17.96 16.60
N GLY A 62 8.33 -17.55 15.33
CA GLY A 62 8.10 -16.15 14.95
C GLY A 62 9.29 -15.20 15.15
N ALA A 63 10.46 -15.69 15.58
CA ALA A 63 11.67 -14.87 15.71
C ALA A 63 12.26 -14.38 14.37
N GLY A 64 11.76 -14.90 13.25
CA GLY A 64 12.21 -14.50 11.91
C GLY A 64 13.37 -15.32 11.37
N LYS A 65 13.47 -16.60 11.76
CA LYS A 65 14.52 -17.54 11.30
C LYS A 65 14.62 -17.59 9.78
N SER A 66 13.54 -17.95 9.11
CA SER A 66 13.47 -18.09 7.66
C SER A 66 13.79 -16.79 6.92
N SER A 67 13.35 -15.64 7.47
CA SER A 67 13.69 -14.32 6.92
C SER A 67 15.18 -14.02 7.05
N LEU A 68 15.80 -14.31 8.20
CA LEU A 68 17.23 -14.12 8.42
C LEU A 68 18.06 -15.07 7.56
N THR A 69 17.65 -16.33 7.43
CA THR A 69 18.27 -17.32 6.54
C THR A 69 18.33 -16.81 5.11
N ASP A 70 17.21 -16.30 4.60
CA ASP A 70 17.12 -15.74 3.24
C ASP A 70 18.08 -14.54 3.06
N GLU A 71 18.09 -13.59 4.00
CA GLU A 71 19.00 -12.44 3.95
C GLU A 71 20.48 -12.88 4.00
N LEU A 72 20.81 -13.88 4.82
CA LEU A 72 22.16 -14.43 4.94
C LEU A 72 22.61 -15.09 3.63
N MET A 73 21.75 -15.90 3.01
CA MET A 73 22.01 -16.51 1.70
C MET A 73 22.29 -15.45 0.62
N LEU A 74 21.57 -14.31 0.66
CA LEU A 74 21.82 -13.18 -0.24
C LEU A 74 23.20 -12.53 0.03
N ARG A 75 23.64 -12.37 1.28
CA ARG A 75 24.99 -11.84 1.59
C ARG A 75 26.08 -12.78 1.10
N ILE A 76 25.88 -14.09 1.26
CA ILE A 76 26.82 -15.11 0.78
C ILE A 76 26.97 -14.99 -0.74
N GLN A 77 25.87 -14.96 -1.50
CA GLN A 77 25.94 -14.82 -2.96
C GLN A 77 26.52 -13.47 -3.40
N ARG A 78 26.20 -12.38 -2.71
CA ARG A 78 26.74 -11.04 -2.99
C ARG A 78 28.27 -11.03 -2.90
N ASP A 79 28.81 -11.56 -1.80
CA ASP A 79 30.24 -11.48 -1.52
C ASP A 79 31.03 -12.65 -2.12
N ASN A 80 30.36 -13.77 -2.42
CA ASN A 80 30.95 -15.02 -2.93
C ASN A 80 30.07 -15.63 -4.04
N PRO A 81 29.99 -14.98 -5.21
CA PRO A 81 29.10 -15.41 -6.29
C PRO A 81 29.44 -16.82 -6.79
N GLY A 82 28.40 -17.62 -7.02
CA GLY A 82 28.54 -19.01 -7.50
C GLY A 82 28.72 -20.05 -6.40
N THR A 83 28.71 -19.64 -5.13
CA THR A 83 28.72 -20.57 -3.98
C THR A 83 27.47 -21.45 -4.00
N LYS A 84 27.60 -22.77 -3.91
CA LYS A 84 26.46 -23.69 -3.87
C LYS A 84 25.97 -23.91 -2.45
N ILE A 85 24.74 -23.47 -2.15
CA ILE A 85 24.15 -23.55 -0.80
C ILE A 85 22.95 -24.51 -0.81
N ALA A 86 22.90 -25.42 0.16
CA ALA A 86 21.71 -26.26 0.41
C ALA A 86 21.04 -25.87 1.72
N LEU A 87 19.77 -25.44 1.67
CA LEU A 87 18.92 -25.18 2.83
C LEU A 87 17.98 -26.36 3.10
N LEU A 88 18.08 -26.95 4.29
CA LEU A 88 17.22 -28.03 4.78
C LEU A 88 16.37 -27.48 5.94
N ALA A 89 15.11 -27.18 5.68
CA ALA A 89 14.22 -26.55 6.66
C ALA A 89 13.20 -27.56 7.21
N THR A 90 12.87 -27.48 8.51
CA THR A 90 11.87 -28.34 9.16
C THR A 90 10.70 -27.52 9.69
N ASP A 91 9.49 -27.86 9.26
CA ASP A 91 8.23 -27.28 9.75
C ASP A 91 7.43 -28.30 10.60
N PRO A 92 6.62 -27.84 11.58
CA PRO A 92 5.89 -28.75 12.48
C PRO A 92 4.67 -29.43 11.82
N THR A 93 4.48 -30.71 12.10
CA THR A 93 3.29 -31.46 11.64
C THR A 93 2.07 -31.25 12.55
N ARG A 94 0.88 -31.06 11.95
CA ARG A 94 -0.39 -30.99 12.70
C ARG A 94 -0.87 -32.40 13.05
N LYS A 95 -0.78 -32.78 14.33
CA LYS A 95 -1.19 -34.11 14.84
C LYS A 95 -2.62 -34.53 14.45
N ARG A 96 -3.58 -33.59 14.42
CA ARG A 96 -4.99 -33.90 14.13
C ARG A 96 -5.25 -34.28 12.66
N THR A 97 -4.55 -33.66 11.73
CA THR A 97 -4.77 -33.85 10.29
C THR A 97 -3.73 -34.75 9.64
N GLY A 98 -2.62 -35.04 10.31
CA GLY A 98 -1.47 -35.79 9.76
C GLY A 98 -0.62 -35.01 8.74
N GLY A 99 -1.13 -33.92 8.18
CA GLY A 99 -0.41 -33.01 7.29
C GLY A 99 0.37 -31.90 8.01
N ALA A 100 1.22 -31.20 7.25
CA ALA A 100 1.99 -30.03 7.69
C ALA A 100 1.83 -28.86 6.71
N LEU A 101 1.84 -27.63 7.22
CA LEU A 101 1.99 -26.42 6.39
C LEU A 101 3.48 -26.10 6.35
N LEU A 102 4.14 -26.43 5.24
CA LEU A 102 5.56 -26.15 5.04
C LEU A 102 5.73 -24.69 4.61
N GLY A 103 5.74 -23.80 5.58
CA GLY A 103 5.66 -22.36 5.41
C GLY A 103 7.00 -21.67 5.16
N ASP A 104 8.14 -22.27 5.53
CA ASP A 104 9.43 -21.59 5.48
C ASP A 104 9.81 -21.15 4.06
N ARG A 105 9.49 -21.96 3.04
CA ARG A 105 9.82 -21.66 1.63
C ARG A 105 9.14 -20.39 1.13
N ILE A 106 7.99 -20.00 1.69
CA ILE A 106 7.30 -18.78 1.24
C ILE A 106 8.10 -17.50 1.56
N ARG A 107 9.03 -17.59 2.52
CA ARG A 107 9.89 -16.49 2.97
C ARG A 107 11.19 -16.35 2.18
N MET A 108 11.52 -17.35 1.35
CA MET A 108 12.80 -17.46 0.67
C MET A 108 12.73 -16.82 -0.72
N ASN A 109 13.20 -15.59 -0.83
CA ASN A 109 13.26 -14.85 -2.09
C ASN A 109 14.53 -15.15 -2.90
N SER A 110 15.58 -15.61 -2.23
CA SER A 110 16.89 -15.92 -2.80
C SER A 110 16.85 -17.13 -3.75
N LEU A 111 15.90 -18.06 -3.59
CA LEU A 111 15.79 -19.31 -4.37
C LEU A 111 15.54 -19.15 -5.88
N SER A 112 15.52 -17.92 -6.40
CA SER A 112 15.60 -17.68 -7.85
C SER A 112 17.01 -17.91 -8.42
N ASP A 113 18.04 -18.04 -7.57
CA ASP A 113 19.41 -18.35 -7.96
C ASP A 113 19.63 -19.87 -8.03
N ASP A 114 20.14 -20.36 -9.16
CA ASP A 114 20.36 -21.79 -9.41
C ASP A 114 21.46 -22.41 -8.54
N ASN A 115 22.28 -21.59 -7.86
CA ASN A 115 23.25 -22.06 -6.88
C ASN A 115 22.64 -22.31 -5.49
N LEU A 116 21.38 -21.91 -5.29
CA LEU A 116 20.67 -22.06 -4.02
C LEU A 116 19.62 -23.16 -4.14
N PHE A 117 19.74 -24.18 -3.30
CA PHE A 117 18.82 -25.31 -3.25
C PHE A 117 18.11 -25.33 -1.90
N MET A 118 16.80 -25.59 -1.88
CA MET A 118 16.03 -25.76 -0.64
C MET A 118 15.19 -27.03 -0.64
N ARG A 119 15.15 -27.72 0.50
CA ARG A 119 14.18 -28.78 0.79
C ARG A 119 13.51 -28.52 2.14
N SER A 120 12.18 -28.43 2.13
CA SER A 120 11.37 -28.41 3.34
C SER A 120 10.98 -29.83 3.74
N PHE A 121 11.09 -30.13 5.04
CA PHE A 121 10.68 -31.37 5.67
C PHE A 121 9.61 -31.09 6.72
N ALA A 122 8.76 -32.08 6.97
CA ALA A 122 7.87 -32.06 8.12
C ALA A 122 8.56 -32.76 9.29
N SER A 123 8.39 -32.27 10.52
CA SER A 123 8.93 -32.94 11.72
C SER A 123 8.32 -34.34 11.93
N ARG A 124 7.09 -34.56 11.44
CA ARG A 124 6.34 -35.84 11.54
C ARG A 124 6.28 -36.33 13.00
N ASP A 125 6.54 -37.61 13.24
CA ASP A 125 6.48 -38.25 14.56
C ASP A 125 7.79 -38.18 15.35
N SER A 126 8.79 -37.41 14.87
CA SER A 126 10.11 -37.30 15.54
C SER A 126 10.03 -36.83 16.99
N GLY A 127 8.98 -36.05 17.33
CA GLY A 127 8.86 -35.38 18.62
C GLY A 127 9.93 -34.31 18.87
N ARG A 128 10.76 -34.01 17.86
CA ARG A 128 11.88 -33.06 17.89
C ARG A 128 11.61 -31.90 16.93
N GLU A 129 12.42 -30.85 17.06
CA GLU A 129 12.37 -29.65 16.22
C GLU A 129 12.98 -29.82 14.82
N ILE A 130 13.67 -30.94 14.58
CA ILE A 130 14.25 -31.37 13.31
C ILE A 130 13.61 -32.68 12.84
N ALA A 131 13.53 -32.90 11.52
CA ALA A 131 13.08 -34.17 10.97
C ALA A 131 14.15 -35.27 11.11
N ASP A 132 13.73 -36.52 11.36
CA ASP A 132 14.65 -37.66 11.56
C ASP A 132 15.59 -37.92 10.36
N CYS A 133 15.22 -37.43 9.17
CA CYS A 133 15.98 -37.61 7.95
C CYS A 133 17.04 -36.52 7.69
N ILE A 134 17.16 -35.50 8.55
CA ILE A 134 18.09 -34.39 8.34
C ILE A 134 19.54 -34.87 8.27
N GLY A 135 19.98 -35.78 9.16
CA GLY A 135 21.33 -36.33 9.12
C GLY A 135 21.67 -37.00 7.77
N ARG A 136 20.78 -37.88 7.28
CA ARG A 136 20.92 -38.51 5.95
C ARG A 136 20.86 -37.50 4.81
N SER A 137 20.07 -36.45 4.96
CA SER A 137 19.95 -35.38 3.97
C SER A 137 21.22 -34.55 3.86
N ILE A 138 21.88 -34.28 4.99
CA ILE A 138 23.20 -33.63 5.04
C ILE A 138 24.23 -34.51 4.31
N GLU A 139 24.25 -35.82 4.57
CA GLU A 139 25.17 -36.75 3.87
C GLU A 139 25.00 -36.71 2.34
N VAL A 140 23.75 -36.65 1.85
CA VAL A 140 23.46 -36.46 0.43
C VAL A 140 24.05 -35.15 -0.08
N CYS A 141 23.79 -34.03 0.59
CA CYS A 141 24.28 -32.72 0.17
C CYS A 141 25.82 -32.67 0.15
N LYS A 142 26.50 -33.28 1.13
CA LYS A 142 27.96 -33.40 1.14
C LYS A 142 28.47 -34.25 -0.03
N ALA A 143 27.83 -35.38 -0.32
CA ALA A 143 28.25 -36.32 -1.37
C ALA A 143 28.10 -35.76 -2.79
N VAL A 144 27.18 -34.82 -3.02
CA VAL A 144 26.97 -34.18 -4.33
C VAL A 144 27.76 -32.86 -4.51
N GLY A 145 28.46 -32.41 -3.47
CA GLY A 145 29.39 -31.27 -3.55
C GLY A 145 28.73 -29.89 -3.42
N PHE A 146 27.83 -29.70 -2.45
CA PHE A 146 27.49 -28.34 -1.98
C PHE A 146 28.68 -27.72 -1.20
N ASP A 147 28.80 -26.40 -1.23
CA ASP A 147 29.88 -25.67 -0.55
C ASP A 147 29.58 -25.42 0.92
N ILE A 148 28.31 -25.21 1.25
CA ILE A 148 27.78 -24.97 2.59
C ILE A 148 26.34 -25.53 2.69
N ILE A 149 26.02 -26.15 3.82
CA ILE A 149 24.68 -26.64 4.13
C ILE A 149 24.13 -25.80 5.28
N ILE A 150 22.90 -25.34 5.14
CA ILE A 150 22.17 -24.60 6.14
C ILE A 150 20.99 -25.47 6.61
N VAL A 151 20.80 -25.61 7.91
CA VAL A 151 19.70 -26.38 8.50
C VAL A 151 18.86 -25.47 9.36
N GLU A 152 17.57 -25.33 9.06
CA GLU A 152 16.62 -24.54 9.84
C GLU A 152 15.66 -25.47 10.60
N THR A 153 15.52 -25.22 11.90
CA THR A 153 14.57 -25.95 12.77
C THR A 153 13.18 -25.34 12.77
N SER A 154 12.19 -26.11 13.23
CA SER A 154 10.90 -25.54 13.62
C SER A 154 11.03 -24.65 14.86
N GLY A 155 9.97 -23.91 15.25
CA GLY A 155 10.00 -23.10 16.47
C GLY A 155 10.32 -23.93 17.72
N ILE A 156 11.38 -23.58 18.45
CA ILE A 156 11.83 -24.33 19.63
C ILE A 156 11.32 -23.78 20.96
N GLY A 157 11.21 -24.66 21.97
CA GLY A 157 11.03 -24.32 23.37
C GLY A 157 12.37 -24.05 24.08
N GLN A 158 12.32 -23.84 25.41
CA GLN A 158 13.48 -23.40 26.19
C GLN A 158 14.60 -24.46 26.30
N GLY A 159 14.25 -25.75 26.36
CA GLY A 159 15.20 -26.85 26.57
C GLY A 159 15.57 -27.65 25.31
N ASN A 160 15.31 -27.10 24.12
CA ASN A 160 15.55 -27.77 22.84
C ASN A 160 16.89 -27.35 22.24
N ASP A 161 17.74 -28.31 21.87
CA ASP A 161 19.08 -28.11 21.28
C ASP A 161 19.45 -29.14 20.19
N ALA A 162 18.47 -29.86 19.62
CA ALA A 162 18.72 -30.97 18.68
C ALA A 162 19.47 -30.55 17.40
N ILE A 163 19.47 -29.24 17.07
CA ILE A 163 20.26 -28.71 15.97
C ILE A 163 21.77 -28.94 16.16
N THR A 164 22.24 -28.98 17.40
CA THR A 164 23.66 -29.17 17.76
C THR A 164 24.14 -30.59 17.44
N GLU A 165 23.24 -31.56 17.31
CA GLU A 165 23.57 -32.94 16.92
C GLU A 165 24.05 -33.03 15.46
N VAL A 166 23.70 -32.06 14.61
CA VAL A 166 23.93 -32.11 13.16
C VAL A 166 24.71 -30.93 12.60
N ALA A 167 24.82 -29.82 13.34
CA ALA A 167 25.47 -28.60 12.91
C ALA A 167 26.93 -28.54 13.36
N ASP A 168 27.82 -28.06 12.48
CA ASP A 168 29.21 -27.72 12.81
C ASP A 168 29.31 -26.34 13.47
N ILE A 169 28.41 -25.42 13.11
CA ILE A 169 28.25 -24.08 13.73
C ILE A 169 26.76 -23.86 13.97
N SER A 170 26.40 -23.40 15.18
CA SER A 170 25.02 -23.21 15.61
C SER A 170 24.69 -21.74 15.90
N LEU A 171 23.57 -21.28 15.32
CA LEU A 171 23.01 -19.94 15.50
C LEU A 171 21.70 -20.03 16.29
N TYR A 172 21.60 -19.28 17.38
CA TYR A 172 20.37 -19.14 18.15
C TYR A 172 19.70 -17.79 17.88
N ILE A 173 18.51 -17.81 17.28
CA ILE A 173 17.76 -16.63 16.88
C ILE A 173 16.63 -16.38 17.87
N THR A 174 16.59 -15.20 18.45
CA THR A 174 15.59 -14.79 19.42
C THR A 174 15.12 -13.35 19.17
N THR A 175 14.14 -12.90 19.95
CA THR A 175 13.63 -11.52 19.98
C THR A 175 13.59 -11.05 21.43
N ARG A 176 13.06 -9.85 21.71
CA ARG A 176 12.86 -9.42 23.10
C ARG A 176 11.74 -10.17 23.85
N GLU A 177 11.00 -11.05 23.19
CA GLU A 177 9.80 -11.72 23.72
C GLU A 177 10.12 -13.00 24.51
N TYR A 178 11.14 -12.98 25.37
CA TYR A 178 11.46 -14.12 26.27
C TYR A 178 10.83 -13.97 27.67
N GLY A 179 10.08 -12.89 27.92
CA GLY A 179 9.44 -12.62 29.21
C GLY A 179 10.40 -11.97 30.20
N ALA A 180 10.50 -12.50 31.41
CA ALA A 180 11.41 -11.98 32.43
C ALA A 180 12.87 -12.38 32.15
N PRO A 181 13.87 -11.59 32.56
CA PRO A 181 15.29 -11.90 32.32
C PRO A 181 15.73 -13.26 32.88
N SER A 182 15.11 -13.72 33.98
CA SER A 182 15.36 -15.05 34.57
C SER A 182 14.97 -16.23 33.67
N GLN A 183 14.21 -16.00 32.60
CA GLN A 183 13.93 -17.03 31.60
C GLN A 183 15.15 -17.33 30.73
N LEU A 184 16.09 -16.39 30.58
CA LEU A 184 17.31 -16.59 29.81
C LEU A 184 18.21 -17.67 30.42
N GLU A 185 18.17 -17.84 31.76
CA GLU A 185 18.90 -18.89 32.48
C GLU A 185 18.44 -20.30 32.14
N LYS A 186 17.26 -20.44 31.51
CA LYS A 186 16.67 -21.74 31.15
C LYS A 186 16.85 -22.10 29.67
N LEU A 187 17.45 -21.21 28.88
CA LEU A 187 17.60 -21.38 27.45
C LEU A 187 18.87 -22.18 27.13
N GLN A 188 18.70 -23.48 26.87
CA GLN A 188 19.79 -24.40 26.55
C GLN A 188 20.64 -23.92 25.35
N MET A 189 20.00 -23.26 24.38
CA MET A 189 20.70 -22.71 23.21
C MET A 189 21.61 -21.53 23.53
N LEU A 190 21.41 -20.79 24.64
CA LEU A 190 22.37 -19.75 25.05
C LEU A 190 23.69 -20.36 25.55
N ASP A 191 23.65 -21.59 26.08
CA ASP A 191 24.85 -22.33 26.47
C ASP A 191 25.58 -22.93 25.28
N SER A 192 24.84 -23.34 24.24
CA SER A 192 25.39 -24.15 23.15
C SER A 192 25.70 -23.36 21.88
N ALA A 193 25.04 -22.23 21.63
CA ALA A 193 25.20 -21.46 20.40
C ALA A 193 26.61 -20.87 20.23
N ASP A 194 27.10 -20.92 19.00
CA ASP A 194 28.32 -20.24 18.57
C ASP A 194 28.07 -18.75 18.33
N ILE A 195 26.88 -18.42 17.79
CA ILE A 195 26.41 -17.05 17.59
C ILE A 195 24.97 -16.95 18.08
N VAL A 196 24.68 -15.92 18.89
CA VAL A 196 23.32 -15.55 19.27
C VAL A 196 22.89 -14.36 18.45
N VAL A 197 21.71 -14.43 17.84
CA VAL A 197 21.13 -13.37 17.04
C VAL A 197 19.88 -12.83 17.73
N LEU A 198 19.92 -11.56 18.11
CA LEU A 198 18.74 -10.83 18.55
C LEU A 198 18.11 -10.16 17.33
N ASN A 199 17.14 -10.83 16.72
CA ASN A 199 16.42 -10.30 15.56
C ASN A 199 15.24 -9.43 16.00
N LYS A 200 14.68 -8.67 15.04
CA LYS A 200 13.68 -7.62 15.29
C LYS A 200 14.21 -6.56 16.27
N PHE A 201 15.46 -6.15 16.06
CA PHE A 201 16.14 -5.18 16.91
C PHE A 201 15.59 -3.74 16.80
N ASP A 202 14.69 -3.51 15.83
CA ASP A 202 13.88 -2.30 15.67
C ASP A 202 12.80 -2.13 16.77
N ARG A 203 12.56 -3.17 17.58
CA ARG A 203 11.47 -3.16 18.56
C ARG A 203 11.80 -2.40 19.84
N PRO A 204 10.82 -1.70 20.44
CA PRO A 204 10.99 -1.08 21.74
C PRO A 204 11.43 -2.09 22.81
N GLY A 205 12.51 -1.78 23.53
CA GLY A 205 13.12 -2.65 24.54
C GLY A 205 14.11 -3.69 24.00
N ALA A 206 14.45 -3.67 22.71
CA ALA A 206 15.45 -4.57 22.15
C ALA A 206 16.87 -4.30 22.68
N GLU A 207 17.21 -3.06 23.03
CA GLU A 207 18.49 -2.71 23.65
C GLU A 207 18.67 -3.32 25.04
N ASP A 208 17.64 -3.20 25.89
CA ASP A 208 17.64 -3.86 27.20
C ASP A 208 17.79 -5.37 27.02
N ALA A 209 17.10 -5.94 26.03
CA ALA A 209 17.24 -7.35 25.71
C ALA A 209 18.65 -7.75 25.26
N LEU A 210 19.32 -6.91 24.48
CA LEU A 210 20.70 -7.14 24.07
C LEU A 210 21.63 -7.15 25.29
N ILE A 211 21.45 -6.21 26.22
CA ILE A 211 22.23 -6.14 27.46
C ILE A 211 22.00 -7.38 28.32
N GLU A 212 20.75 -7.82 28.47
CA GLU A 212 20.38 -9.00 29.26
C GLU A 212 20.93 -10.29 28.66
N ILE A 213 20.81 -10.45 27.33
CA ILE A 213 21.37 -11.61 26.61
C ILE A 213 22.89 -11.62 26.72
N ARG A 214 23.57 -10.47 26.57
CA ARG A 214 25.03 -10.36 26.76
C ARG A 214 25.47 -10.75 28.16
N LYS A 215 24.77 -10.24 29.18
CA LYS A 215 25.03 -10.60 30.57
C LYS A 215 24.87 -12.10 30.80
N GLN A 216 23.78 -12.69 30.31
CA GLN A 216 23.53 -14.11 30.50
C GLN A 216 24.55 -14.97 29.75
N PHE A 217 24.87 -14.64 28.51
CA PHE A 217 25.88 -15.37 27.73
C PHE A 217 27.27 -15.32 28.38
N LYS A 218 27.68 -14.15 28.91
CA LYS A 218 28.91 -14.02 29.69
C LYS A 218 28.93 -14.93 30.92
N ARG A 219 27.81 -15.03 31.64
CA ARG A 219 27.66 -15.94 32.79
C ARG A 219 27.81 -17.40 32.37
N ASN A 220 27.10 -17.78 31.31
CA ASN A 220 27.07 -19.15 30.80
C ASN A 220 28.45 -19.64 30.32
N LYS A 221 29.25 -18.75 29.72
CA LYS A 221 30.58 -19.07 29.17
C LYS A 221 31.75 -18.63 30.08
N GLU A 222 31.47 -18.11 31.27
CA GLU A 222 32.45 -17.57 32.23
C GLU A 222 33.37 -16.48 31.62
N MET A 223 32.87 -15.68 30.67
CA MET A 223 33.61 -14.67 29.91
C MET A 223 33.50 -13.26 30.52
N TRP A 224 33.95 -13.09 31.77
CA TRP A 224 33.74 -11.84 32.53
C TRP A 224 34.53 -10.65 32.01
N ASP A 225 35.75 -10.87 31.51
CA ASP A 225 36.69 -9.82 31.09
C ASP A 225 36.59 -9.43 29.61
N VAL A 226 35.72 -10.10 28.84
CA VAL A 226 35.56 -9.87 27.39
C VAL A 226 34.69 -8.64 27.14
N ASN A 227 35.09 -7.77 26.21
CA ASN A 227 34.29 -6.62 25.82
C ASN A 227 32.99 -7.04 25.11
N ASP A 228 31.91 -6.28 25.30
CA ASP A 228 30.60 -6.59 24.72
C ASP A 228 30.62 -6.64 23.17
N SER A 229 31.51 -5.87 22.52
CA SER A 229 31.70 -5.86 21.07
C SER A 229 32.33 -7.14 20.52
N GLU A 230 33.09 -7.86 21.36
CA GLU A 230 33.77 -9.11 20.99
C GLU A 230 32.86 -10.32 21.13
N LEU A 231 31.79 -10.22 21.94
CA LEU A 231 30.82 -11.29 22.11
C LEU A 231 30.18 -11.69 20.76
N PRO A 232 29.85 -12.98 20.56
CA PRO A 232 29.20 -13.45 19.34
C PRO A 232 27.68 -13.22 19.42
N ILE A 233 27.27 -12.02 19.83
CA ILE A 233 25.87 -11.65 20.01
C ILE A 233 25.56 -10.50 19.05
N VAL A 234 24.78 -10.79 18.03
CA VAL A 234 24.56 -9.90 16.89
C VAL A 234 23.10 -9.41 16.89
N PRO A 235 22.86 -8.11 17.09
CA PRO A 235 21.54 -7.52 16.83
C PRO A 235 21.29 -7.45 15.33
N THR A 236 20.10 -7.84 14.88
CA THR A 236 19.71 -7.83 13.46
C THR A 236 18.29 -7.34 13.26
N VAL A 237 18.03 -6.81 12.07
CA VAL A 237 16.69 -6.45 11.60
C VAL A 237 16.49 -7.08 10.21
N ALA A 238 16.14 -8.36 10.16
CA ALA A 238 16.02 -9.10 8.89
C ALA A 238 14.88 -8.60 7.95
N SER A 239 14.00 -7.74 8.45
CA SER A 239 13.00 -7.03 7.63
C SER A 239 13.56 -5.78 6.96
N GLN A 240 14.64 -5.20 7.49
CA GLN A 240 15.22 -3.95 7.02
C GLN A 240 16.14 -4.16 5.82
N PHE A 241 15.99 -3.27 4.85
CA PHE A 241 16.87 -3.15 3.68
C PHE A 241 18.32 -2.97 4.11
N ALA A 242 19.22 -3.78 3.52
CA ALA A 242 20.67 -3.69 3.74
C ALA A 242 21.05 -3.53 5.22
N ASP A 243 20.40 -4.31 6.09
CA ASP A 243 20.66 -4.25 7.52
C ASP A 243 22.14 -4.57 7.82
N ALA A 244 22.80 -3.61 8.47
CA ALA A 244 24.20 -3.72 8.88
C ALA A 244 24.40 -4.83 9.91
N GLY A 245 23.37 -5.16 10.69
CA GLY A 245 23.39 -6.26 11.65
C GLY A 245 23.51 -7.61 10.94
N VAL A 246 22.77 -7.83 9.86
CA VAL A 246 22.91 -9.04 9.03
C VAL A 246 24.28 -9.09 8.34
N ASP A 247 24.82 -7.95 7.88
CA ASP A 247 26.18 -7.91 7.34
C ASP A 247 27.23 -8.27 8.42
N GLN A 248 27.05 -7.79 9.66
CA GLN A 248 27.90 -8.16 10.81
C GLN A 248 27.77 -9.65 11.14
N LEU A 249 26.57 -10.22 11.09
CA LEU A 249 26.33 -11.66 11.26
C LEU A 249 27.09 -12.45 10.20
N TRP A 250 26.99 -12.06 8.93
CA TRP A 250 27.71 -12.71 7.84
C TRP A 250 29.22 -12.60 8.03
N GLN A 251 29.73 -11.43 8.41
CA GLN A 251 31.15 -11.22 8.70
C GLN A 251 31.63 -12.19 9.78
N LYS A 252 30.97 -12.25 10.94
CA LYS A 252 31.34 -13.17 12.04
C LYS A 252 31.24 -14.64 11.61
N LEU A 253 30.18 -15.03 10.91
CA LEU A 253 30.00 -16.40 10.43
C LEU A 253 31.08 -16.79 9.41
N SER A 254 31.41 -15.92 8.46
CA SER A 254 32.45 -16.16 7.44
C SER A 254 33.82 -16.40 8.09
N LEU A 255 34.16 -15.64 9.14
CA LEU A 255 35.40 -15.81 9.91
C LEU A 255 35.45 -17.18 10.61
N LEU A 256 34.35 -17.62 11.24
CA LEU A 256 34.26 -18.94 11.86
C LEU A 256 34.38 -20.07 10.82
N LEU A 257 33.68 -19.96 9.68
CA LEU A 257 33.75 -20.93 8.60
C LEU A 257 35.18 -21.03 8.03
N ASN A 258 35.85 -19.90 7.83
CA ASN A 258 37.22 -19.87 7.32
C ASN A 258 38.21 -20.48 8.32
N ARG A 259 38.08 -20.13 9.60
CA ARG A 259 38.96 -20.60 10.68
C ARG A 259 38.78 -22.10 10.96
N ASN A 260 37.54 -22.57 11.08
CA ASN A 260 37.25 -23.91 11.58
C ASN A 260 37.18 -24.96 10.45
N HIS A 261 36.87 -24.53 9.22
CA HIS A 261 36.63 -25.44 8.09
C HIS A 261 37.48 -25.14 6.85
N GLY A 262 38.52 -24.31 6.98
CA GLY A 262 39.49 -24.03 5.90
C GLY A 262 38.87 -23.35 4.67
N LYS A 263 37.73 -22.68 4.85
CA LYS A 263 37.05 -21.93 3.78
C LYS A 263 37.77 -20.61 3.47
N LYS A 264 37.37 -19.97 2.38
CA LYS A 264 37.90 -18.67 1.91
C LYS A 264 36.77 -17.71 1.56
N PHE A 265 35.73 -17.68 2.38
CA PHE A 265 34.62 -16.75 2.20
C PHE A 265 35.09 -15.32 2.45
N VAL A 266 34.70 -14.43 1.55
CA VAL A 266 34.86 -12.97 1.68
C VAL A 266 33.57 -12.40 2.25
N SER A 267 33.67 -11.38 3.10
CA SER A 267 32.53 -10.64 3.61
C SER A 267 32.78 -9.14 3.46
N THR A 268 31.77 -8.42 2.97
CA THR A 268 31.78 -6.95 2.94
C THR A 268 31.64 -6.40 4.38
N GLU A 269 32.37 -5.34 4.69
CA GLU A 269 32.37 -4.71 6.02
C GLU A 269 31.01 -4.06 6.34
N PRO A 270 30.44 -4.28 7.54
CA PRO A 270 29.15 -3.71 7.92
C PRO A 270 29.25 -2.19 8.17
N ILE A 271 28.29 -1.43 7.66
CA ILE A 271 28.18 0.02 7.89
C ILE A 271 27.33 0.26 9.14
N MET A 272 27.96 0.26 10.32
CA MET A 272 27.28 0.43 11.61
C MET A 272 26.95 1.91 11.90
N GLY A 273 25.98 2.13 12.78
CA GLY A 273 25.69 3.45 13.33
C GLY A 273 26.82 3.98 14.23
N ASN A 274 26.73 5.25 14.62
CA ASN A 274 27.72 5.90 15.49
C ASN A 274 27.85 5.24 16.88
N ASP A 275 26.83 4.49 17.30
CA ASP A 275 26.77 3.72 18.54
C ASP A 275 27.33 2.29 18.40
N GLY A 276 27.80 1.91 17.21
CA GLY A 276 28.29 0.56 16.90
C GLY A 276 27.18 -0.50 16.79
N LEU A 277 25.91 -0.07 16.65
CA LEU A 277 24.74 -0.94 16.46
C LEU A 277 24.17 -0.76 15.03
N PRO A 278 23.38 -1.74 14.53
CA PRO A 278 22.65 -1.55 13.28
C PRO A 278 21.68 -0.38 13.40
N SER A 279 21.46 0.32 12.28
CA SER A 279 20.55 1.46 12.22
C SER A 279 19.11 1.02 12.52
N ARG A 280 18.46 1.71 13.45
CA ARG A 280 17.13 1.39 14.01
C ARG A 280 16.03 2.31 13.43
N ILE A 281 15.98 2.48 12.12
CA ILE A 281 15.03 3.44 11.52
C ILE A 281 13.64 2.79 11.47
N SER A 282 12.87 2.95 12.54
CA SER A 282 11.43 2.70 12.48
C SER A 282 10.79 3.77 11.59
N PRO A 283 9.93 3.39 10.61
CA PRO A 283 9.21 4.35 9.80
C PRO A 283 8.36 5.33 10.64
N ILE A 284 7.89 4.90 11.82
CA ILE A 284 7.16 5.72 12.77
C ILE A 284 7.81 5.57 14.17
N PRO A 285 8.21 6.67 14.84
CA PRO A 285 8.75 6.64 16.18
C PRO A 285 7.80 6.00 17.20
N SER A 286 8.36 5.38 18.24
CA SER A 286 7.58 4.65 19.25
C SER A 286 6.61 5.58 20.00
N GLU A 287 7.00 6.84 20.23
CA GLU A 287 6.19 7.87 20.89
C GLU A 287 4.95 8.25 20.08
N ARG A 288 4.97 7.99 18.76
CA ARG A 288 3.86 8.26 17.85
C ARG A 288 3.02 7.04 17.52
N GLN A 289 3.25 5.87 18.13
CA GLN A 289 2.39 4.68 17.93
C GLN A 289 0.93 4.90 18.41
N GLY A 290 0.69 5.92 19.23
CA GLY A 290 -0.62 6.32 19.77
C GLY A 290 -1.58 7.04 18.81
N TYR A 291 -1.11 7.44 17.62
CA TYR A 291 -1.81 8.42 16.77
C TYR A 291 -3.26 8.09 16.42
N LEU A 292 -3.61 6.81 16.16
CA LEU A 292 -4.99 6.44 15.82
C LEU A 292 -5.97 6.64 16.99
N ALA A 293 -5.54 6.34 18.22
CA ALA A 293 -6.36 6.57 19.40
C ALA A 293 -6.47 8.06 19.73
N GLU A 294 -5.41 8.83 19.51
CA GLU A 294 -5.45 10.30 19.61
C GLU A 294 -6.51 10.87 18.64
N VAL A 295 -6.47 10.47 17.36
CA VAL A 295 -7.48 10.90 16.36
C VAL A 295 -8.89 10.57 16.82
N SER A 296 -9.16 9.33 17.26
CA SER A 296 -10.47 8.94 17.79
C SER A 296 -10.90 9.80 18.98
N SER A 297 -9.99 10.09 19.91
CA SER A 297 -10.26 10.96 21.06
C SER A 297 -10.60 12.39 20.64
N TYR A 298 -9.83 12.98 19.73
CA TYR A 298 -10.06 14.35 19.24
C TYR A 298 -11.43 14.48 18.55
N ILE A 299 -11.82 13.52 17.73
CA ILE A 299 -13.12 13.55 17.03
C ILE A 299 -14.29 13.39 18.00
N ARG A 300 -14.20 12.45 18.95
CA ARG A 300 -15.23 12.30 20.00
C ARG A 300 -15.34 13.57 20.84
N ASN A 301 -14.21 14.16 21.23
CA ASN A 301 -14.18 15.41 22.00
C ASN A 301 -14.74 16.60 21.20
N TYR A 302 -14.49 16.67 19.90
CA TYR A 302 -15.08 17.69 19.02
C TYR A 302 -16.62 17.64 19.07
N HIS A 303 -17.20 16.45 18.94
CA HIS A 303 -18.65 16.26 19.02
C HIS A 303 -19.22 16.54 20.42
N LEU A 304 -18.53 16.12 21.48
CA LEU A 304 -18.93 16.39 22.87
C LEU A 304 -18.93 17.89 23.18
N LYS A 305 -17.87 18.61 22.78
CA LYS A 305 -17.79 20.07 22.91
C LYS A 305 -18.89 20.76 22.12
N THR A 306 -19.17 20.28 20.91
CA THR A 306 -20.26 20.81 20.06
C THR A 306 -21.61 20.68 20.74
N LYS A 307 -21.98 19.49 21.23
CA LYS A 307 -23.26 19.26 21.93
C LYS A 307 -23.37 20.10 23.20
N LYS A 308 -22.31 20.17 24.01
CA LYS A 308 -22.28 20.98 25.23
C LYS A 308 -22.54 22.46 24.91
N MET A 309 -21.88 22.97 23.86
CA MET A 309 -22.01 24.37 23.48
C MET A 309 -23.38 24.68 22.87
N ALA A 310 -23.89 23.81 22.01
CA ALA A 310 -25.22 23.94 21.44
C ALA A 310 -26.32 23.94 22.51
N SER A 311 -26.19 23.09 23.54
CA SER A 311 -27.11 23.08 24.68
C SER A 311 -27.14 24.42 25.41
N LYS A 312 -25.97 25.02 25.68
CA LYS A 312 -25.88 26.33 26.36
C LYS A 312 -26.45 27.46 25.50
N ILE A 313 -26.19 27.44 24.20
CA ILE A 313 -26.73 28.43 23.26
C ILE A 313 -28.26 28.35 23.22
N ARG A 314 -28.80 27.13 23.14
CA ARG A 314 -30.25 26.88 23.19
C ARG A 314 -30.86 27.38 24.49
N GLU A 315 -30.22 27.11 25.62
CA GLU A 315 -30.66 27.59 26.93
C GLU A 315 -30.66 29.12 27.00
N CYS A 316 -29.58 29.77 26.55
CA CYS A 316 -29.49 31.23 26.44
C CYS A 316 -30.63 31.80 25.58
N GLN A 317 -30.86 31.22 24.40
CA GLN A 317 -31.93 31.63 23.49
C GLN A 317 -33.32 31.51 24.15
N GLN A 318 -33.59 30.39 24.84
CA GLN A 318 -34.87 30.13 25.50
C GLN A 318 -35.11 31.10 26.66
N LEU A 319 -34.07 31.41 27.45
CA LEU A 319 -34.16 32.40 28.52
C LEU A 319 -34.40 33.81 27.99
N GLU A 320 -33.71 34.21 26.91
CA GLU A 320 -33.94 35.51 26.24
C GLU A 320 -35.36 35.62 25.69
N ALA A 321 -35.85 34.55 25.04
CA ALA A 321 -37.21 34.49 24.51
C ALA A 321 -38.26 34.55 25.63
N ALA A 322 -38.05 33.81 26.72
CA ALA A 322 -38.92 33.83 27.90
C ALA A 322 -38.91 35.21 28.59
N ALA A 323 -37.74 35.84 28.73
CA ALA A 323 -37.62 37.20 29.26
C ALA A 323 -38.41 38.22 28.43
N LYS A 324 -38.31 38.14 27.10
CA LYS A 324 -39.07 38.99 26.17
C LYS A 324 -40.58 38.79 26.31
N LEU A 325 -41.03 37.54 26.45
CA LEU A 325 -42.44 37.20 26.67
C LEU A 325 -42.96 37.71 28.03
N MET A 326 -42.17 37.59 29.10
CA MET A 326 -42.55 38.08 30.42
C MET A 326 -42.61 39.61 30.45
N LYS A 327 -41.69 40.27 29.73
CA LYS A 327 -41.71 41.73 29.53
C LYS A 327 -42.96 42.18 28.78
N SER A 328 -43.42 41.44 27.75
CA SER A 328 -44.66 41.78 27.03
C SER A 328 -45.93 41.57 27.86
N LYS A 329 -45.86 40.78 28.93
CA LYS A 329 -46.94 40.59 29.92
C LYS A 329 -46.82 41.54 31.13
N ASP A 330 -45.98 42.56 31.04
CA ASP A 330 -45.65 43.54 32.09
C ASP A 330 -45.10 42.92 33.41
N ASN A 331 -44.61 41.68 33.36
CA ASN A 331 -43.97 41.03 34.51
C ASN A 331 -42.45 41.29 34.51
N LYS A 332 -42.09 42.55 34.78
CA LYS A 332 -40.72 43.10 34.65
C LYS A 332 -39.70 42.43 35.56
N ASN A 333 -40.11 41.98 36.75
CA ASN A 333 -39.20 41.35 37.70
C ASN A 333 -38.70 39.99 37.17
N ILE A 334 -39.64 39.12 36.74
CA ILE A 334 -39.29 37.83 36.16
C ILE A 334 -38.49 38.01 34.85
N ALA A 335 -38.89 38.98 34.01
CA ALA A 335 -38.14 39.29 32.80
C ALA A 335 -36.68 39.67 33.08
N LYS A 336 -36.43 40.48 34.13
CA LYS A 336 -35.08 40.87 34.54
C LYS A 336 -34.27 39.66 35.03
N MET A 337 -34.83 38.82 35.90
CA MET A 337 -34.14 37.61 36.40
C MET A 337 -33.75 36.66 35.26
N LEU A 338 -34.66 36.44 34.30
CA LEU A 338 -34.38 35.60 33.12
C LEU A 338 -33.30 36.20 32.22
N SER A 339 -33.29 37.53 32.01
CA SER A 339 -32.24 38.21 31.26
C SER A 339 -30.87 38.18 31.96
N GLU A 340 -30.84 38.27 33.29
CA GLU A 340 -29.61 38.13 34.07
C GLU A 340 -29.03 36.72 33.93
N GLU A 341 -29.86 35.69 34.06
CA GLU A 341 -29.43 34.29 33.87
C GLU A 341 -28.93 34.03 32.44
N ALA A 342 -29.66 34.52 31.43
CA ALA A 342 -29.22 34.43 30.04
C ALA A 342 -27.84 35.10 29.83
N SER A 343 -27.61 36.25 30.48
CA SER A 343 -26.33 36.96 30.39
C SER A 343 -25.19 36.17 31.03
N ILE A 344 -25.45 35.47 32.16
CA ILE A 344 -24.46 34.59 32.80
C ILE A 344 -24.07 33.46 31.84
N ILE A 345 -25.06 32.76 31.27
CA ILE A 345 -24.79 31.66 30.32
C ILE A 345 -24.06 32.16 29.07
N ARG A 346 -24.44 33.34 28.55
CA ARG A 346 -23.79 33.97 27.40
C ARG A 346 -22.31 34.21 27.63
N LEU A 347 -21.91 34.62 28.85
CA LEU A 347 -20.50 34.82 29.22
C LEU A 347 -19.70 33.52 29.32
N GLU A 348 -20.36 32.37 29.51
CA GLU A 348 -19.69 31.06 29.49
C GLU A 348 -19.43 30.53 28.07
N ILE A 349 -20.02 31.16 27.06
CA ILE A 349 -19.89 30.80 25.64
C ILE A 349 -18.80 31.67 25.01
N PRO A 350 -17.75 31.08 24.40
CA PRO A 350 -16.72 31.85 23.72
C PRO A 350 -17.30 32.72 22.60
N GLU A 351 -16.84 33.97 22.49
CA GLU A 351 -17.27 34.92 21.46
C GLU A 351 -17.10 34.36 20.04
N THR A 352 -16.04 33.57 19.81
CA THR A 352 -15.82 32.87 18.54
C THR A 352 -16.99 31.99 18.12
N THR A 353 -17.72 31.40 19.07
CA THR A 353 -18.88 30.56 18.78
C THR A 353 -20.10 31.39 18.35
N TRP A 354 -20.28 32.58 18.92
CA TRP A 354 -21.30 33.52 18.45
C TRP A 354 -20.97 34.03 17.05
N ASN A 355 -19.70 34.33 16.79
CA ASN A 355 -19.23 34.73 15.45
C ASN A 355 -19.47 33.63 14.40
N GLU A 356 -19.31 32.34 14.74
CA GLU A 356 -19.64 31.23 13.83
C GLU A 356 -21.12 31.28 13.36
N ILE A 357 -22.04 31.58 14.28
CA ILE A 357 -23.48 31.69 13.98
C ILE A 357 -23.76 32.94 13.14
N ASP A 358 -23.17 34.08 13.51
CA ASP A 358 -23.36 35.35 12.79
C ASP A 358 -22.81 35.27 11.35
N GLU A 359 -21.61 34.71 11.17
CA GLU A 359 -21.03 34.44 9.86
C GLU A 359 -21.90 33.50 9.01
N PHE A 360 -22.47 32.46 9.64
CA PHE A 360 -23.38 31.56 8.96
C PHE A 360 -24.65 32.30 8.50
N ASN A 361 -25.25 33.14 9.35
CA ASN A 361 -26.44 33.93 9.00
C ASN A 361 -26.16 34.88 7.82
N ILE A 362 -25.00 35.55 7.80
CA ILE A 362 -24.56 36.38 6.67
C ILE A 362 -24.47 35.55 5.39
N LYS A 363 -23.87 34.36 5.46
CA LYS A 363 -23.80 33.45 4.31
C LYS A 363 -25.18 32.98 3.86
N VAL A 364 -26.11 32.73 4.78
CA VAL A 364 -27.50 32.36 4.44
C VAL A 364 -28.17 33.44 3.61
N GLU A 365 -28.06 34.71 4.02
CA GLU A 365 -28.59 35.85 3.27
C GLU A 365 -27.95 35.95 1.87
N GLN A 366 -26.62 35.82 1.78
CA GLN A 366 -25.90 35.84 0.51
C GLN A 366 -26.35 34.72 -0.43
N TYR A 367 -26.47 33.49 0.07
CA TYR A 367 -26.88 32.34 -0.75
C TYR A 367 -28.34 32.45 -1.21
N ARG A 368 -29.23 33.02 -0.39
CA ARG A 368 -30.64 33.25 -0.74
C ARG A 368 -30.85 34.43 -1.69
N SER A 369 -29.87 35.31 -1.85
CA SER A 369 -29.97 36.48 -2.75
C SER A 369 -29.96 36.14 -4.26
N GLY A 370 -29.60 34.91 -4.63
CA GLY A 370 -29.53 34.45 -6.02
C GLY A 370 -28.14 34.54 -6.67
N ALA A 371 -27.21 35.31 -6.10
CA ALA A 371 -25.83 35.39 -6.55
C ALA A 371 -24.87 35.67 -5.39
N THR A 372 -23.65 35.12 -5.45
CA THR A 372 -22.59 35.40 -4.48
C THR A 372 -21.22 35.39 -5.17
N ASN A 373 -20.18 35.77 -4.45
CA ASN A 373 -18.79 35.66 -4.89
C ASN A 373 -18.03 34.72 -3.94
N TYR A 374 -17.09 33.95 -4.49
CA TYR A 374 -16.13 33.22 -3.67
C TYR A 374 -14.72 33.38 -4.21
N THR A 375 -13.73 33.40 -3.33
CA THR A 375 -12.33 33.67 -3.68
C THR A 375 -11.59 32.37 -3.98
N VAL A 376 -10.89 32.32 -5.12
CA VAL A 376 -9.99 31.22 -5.50
C VAL A 376 -8.66 31.81 -5.92
N ARG A 377 -7.59 31.52 -5.17
CA ARG A 377 -6.22 32.04 -5.44
C ARG A 377 -6.23 33.56 -5.63
N ASP A 378 -6.84 34.26 -4.68
CA ASP A 378 -6.95 35.73 -4.64
C ASP A 378 -7.76 36.35 -5.79
N LYS A 379 -8.62 35.56 -6.43
CA LYS A 379 -9.57 36.03 -7.46
C LYS A 379 -11.00 35.75 -7.02
N ASP A 380 -11.84 36.78 -7.07
CA ASP A 380 -13.27 36.63 -6.81
C ASP A 380 -13.99 36.09 -8.04
N ILE A 381 -14.70 34.98 -7.85
CA ILE A 381 -15.48 34.33 -8.89
C ILE A 381 -16.96 34.56 -8.57
N ALA A 382 -17.64 35.30 -9.45
CA ALA A 382 -19.07 35.50 -9.36
C ALA A 382 -19.83 34.22 -9.73
N VAL A 383 -20.83 33.88 -8.93
CA VAL A 383 -21.56 32.62 -9.07
C VAL A 383 -23.05 32.80 -8.76
N LYS A 384 -23.90 32.27 -9.64
CA LYS A 384 -25.34 32.15 -9.37
C LYS A 384 -25.58 31.06 -8.34
N THR A 385 -26.41 31.33 -7.34
CA THR A 385 -26.74 30.40 -6.26
C THR A 385 -28.02 29.61 -6.54
N THR A 386 -28.77 29.97 -7.59
CA THR A 386 -29.97 29.26 -8.06
C THR A 386 -29.84 28.81 -9.52
N ARG A 387 -30.65 27.82 -9.90
CA ARG A 387 -30.90 27.39 -11.29
C ARG A 387 -32.40 27.31 -11.52
N THR A 388 -32.89 27.98 -12.56
CA THR A 388 -34.31 27.94 -12.92
C THR A 388 -34.63 26.64 -13.66
N THR A 389 -35.63 25.89 -13.18
CA THR A 389 -36.09 24.64 -13.80
C THR A 389 -37.03 24.92 -14.99
N LEU A 390 -37.33 23.89 -15.78
CA LEU A 390 -38.30 24.00 -16.89
C LEU A 390 -39.70 24.45 -16.42
N SER A 391 -40.07 24.14 -15.18
CA SER A 391 -41.34 24.59 -14.58
C SER A 391 -41.29 26.02 -14.01
N GLY A 392 -40.15 26.71 -14.13
CA GLY A 392 -39.95 28.07 -13.62
C GLY A 392 -39.60 28.16 -12.13
N LEU A 393 -39.26 27.04 -11.47
CA LEU A 393 -38.83 27.06 -10.06
C LEU A 393 -37.36 27.45 -9.97
N ASP A 394 -37.01 28.36 -9.05
CA ASP A 394 -35.63 28.70 -8.71
C ASP A 394 -35.06 27.68 -7.72
N LEU A 395 -34.43 26.64 -8.26
CA LEU A 395 -33.80 25.58 -7.47
C LEU A 395 -32.49 26.10 -6.84
N PRO A 396 -32.31 26.05 -5.51
CA PRO A 396 -31.05 26.42 -4.89
C PRO A 396 -29.97 25.39 -5.21
N ARG A 397 -28.79 25.86 -5.62
CA ARG A 397 -27.60 25.02 -5.78
C ARG A 397 -27.09 24.50 -4.45
N VAL A 398 -27.23 25.27 -3.37
CA VAL A 398 -26.96 24.81 -2.00
C VAL A 398 -28.18 25.13 -1.17
N ALA A 399 -28.88 24.11 -0.69
CA ALA A 399 -30.05 24.23 0.15
C ALA A 399 -29.62 24.44 1.61
N LEU A 400 -30.21 25.41 2.30
CA LEU A 400 -29.81 25.81 3.65
C LEU A 400 -30.94 25.54 4.63
N PRO A 401 -30.64 25.15 5.89
CA PRO A 401 -31.66 24.89 6.89
C PRO A 401 -32.40 26.18 7.29
N ASP A 402 -33.66 26.02 7.72
CA ASP A 402 -34.51 27.08 8.29
C ASP A 402 -34.67 26.91 9.81
N PHE A 403 -33.57 26.63 10.52
CA PHE A 403 -33.63 26.43 11.97
C PHE A 403 -33.96 27.73 12.70
N SER A 404 -34.93 27.66 13.61
CA SER A 404 -35.19 28.73 14.57
C SER A 404 -34.36 28.58 15.84
N ASP A 405 -33.91 27.37 16.17
CA ASP A 405 -33.07 27.09 17.33
C ASP A 405 -31.59 27.38 17.04
N TRP A 406 -30.98 28.21 17.88
CA TRP A 406 -29.56 28.57 17.74
C TRP A 406 -28.65 27.39 18.11
N GLY A 407 -29.11 26.49 18.98
CA GLY A 407 -28.41 25.24 19.29
C GLY A 407 -28.28 24.33 18.07
N ASP A 408 -29.39 24.05 17.39
CA ASP A 408 -29.45 23.25 16.16
C ASP A 408 -28.61 23.88 15.04
N THR A 409 -28.64 25.21 14.94
CA THR A 409 -27.79 25.97 14.00
C THR A 409 -26.32 25.70 14.25
N LEU A 410 -25.85 25.80 15.50
CA LEU A 410 -24.46 25.51 15.83
C LEU A 410 -24.09 24.04 15.57
N GLU A 411 -24.94 23.10 15.95
CA GLU A 411 -24.69 21.68 15.70
C GLU A 411 -24.53 21.41 14.20
N TRP A 412 -25.37 22.02 13.37
CA TRP A 412 -25.29 21.88 11.91
C TRP A 412 -24.01 22.50 11.34
N ILE A 413 -23.65 23.71 11.77
CA ILE A 413 -22.40 24.40 11.35
C ILE A 413 -21.18 23.53 11.68
N ARG A 414 -21.14 22.93 12.87
CA ARG A 414 -19.99 22.15 13.33
C ARG A 414 -19.98 20.71 12.79
N LYS A 415 -21.13 20.10 12.51
CA LYS A 415 -21.17 18.71 12.01
C LYS A 415 -21.12 18.60 10.49
N GLU A 416 -21.79 19.51 9.79
CA GLU A 416 -22.01 19.36 8.34
C GLU A 416 -21.58 20.58 7.51
N ASN A 417 -21.92 21.78 7.98
CA ASN A 417 -21.70 23.09 7.35
C ASN A 417 -22.08 23.17 5.85
N ILE A 418 -22.00 24.36 5.27
CA ILE A 418 -22.09 24.51 3.82
C ILE A 418 -20.85 23.90 3.13
N PRO A 419 -20.97 23.42 1.87
CA PRO A 419 -19.81 23.03 1.09
C PRO A 419 -18.73 24.12 1.09
N GLY A 420 -17.46 23.71 1.17
CA GLY A 420 -16.31 24.61 1.21
C GLY A 420 -16.00 25.22 2.59
N SER A 421 -16.79 24.95 3.63
CA SER A 421 -16.53 25.39 5.01
C SER A 421 -16.23 24.20 5.92
N PHE A 422 -15.35 24.37 6.91
CA PHE A 422 -15.02 23.32 7.89
C PHE A 422 -16.28 22.79 8.60
N PRO A 423 -16.44 21.46 8.84
CA PRO A 423 -15.49 20.36 8.58
C PRO A 423 -15.63 19.72 7.18
N TYR A 424 -16.07 20.48 6.18
CA TYR A 424 -16.15 20.08 4.77
C TYR A 424 -17.00 18.84 4.48
N THR A 425 -17.91 18.47 5.39
CA THR A 425 -18.79 17.30 5.25
C THR A 425 -19.64 17.41 3.97
N GLY A 426 -20.17 18.60 3.65
CA GLY A 426 -20.91 18.90 2.41
C GLY A 426 -20.04 18.98 1.13
N GLY A 427 -18.71 18.93 1.26
CA GLY A 427 -17.76 19.05 0.16
C GLY A 427 -16.64 20.06 0.45
N VAL A 428 -15.49 19.90 -0.21
CA VAL A 428 -14.29 20.72 0.03
C VAL A 428 -14.26 22.05 -0.73
N PHE A 429 -15.18 22.24 -1.68
CA PHE A 429 -15.32 23.47 -2.46
C PHE A 429 -16.72 24.08 -2.23
N PRO A 430 -16.84 25.42 -2.24
CA PRO A 430 -18.14 26.09 -2.10
C PRO A 430 -19.15 25.69 -3.16
N PHE A 431 -18.68 25.52 -4.40
CA PHE A 431 -19.48 25.11 -5.54
C PHE A 431 -18.70 24.15 -6.43
N LYS A 432 -19.42 23.25 -7.13
CA LYS A 432 -18.90 22.40 -8.19
C LYS A 432 -18.39 23.25 -9.36
N ARG A 433 -17.31 22.78 -10.02
CA ARG A 433 -16.76 23.40 -11.23
C ARG A 433 -17.75 23.32 -12.38
N GLN A 434 -17.81 24.38 -13.18
CA GLN A 434 -18.63 24.44 -14.39
C GLN A 434 -17.83 24.07 -15.65
N ASP A 435 -16.53 24.34 -15.61
CA ASP A 435 -15.55 24.17 -16.70
C ASP A 435 -15.01 22.74 -16.82
N GLU A 436 -15.07 21.94 -15.76
CA GLU A 436 -14.44 20.62 -15.73
C GLU A 436 -15.32 19.61 -14.99
N LEU A 437 -15.91 18.66 -15.73
CA LEU A 437 -16.72 17.59 -15.14
C LEU A 437 -15.83 16.58 -14.39
N PRO A 438 -16.34 15.89 -13.35
CA PRO A 438 -15.60 14.88 -12.59
C PRO A 438 -15.24 13.62 -13.40
N VAL A 439 -15.63 13.53 -14.67
CA VAL A 439 -15.41 12.38 -15.55
C VAL A 439 -13.93 12.06 -15.69
N ARG A 440 -13.57 10.80 -15.36
CA ARG A 440 -12.24 10.23 -15.59
C ARG A 440 -12.37 8.75 -15.92
N MET A 441 -12.11 8.39 -17.17
CA MET A 441 -12.19 7.00 -17.62
C MET A 441 -10.83 6.31 -17.54
N PHE A 442 -10.86 5.08 -17.03
CA PHE A 442 -9.72 4.19 -16.96
C PHE A 442 -9.46 3.60 -18.35
N ALA A 443 -8.25 3.75 -18.86
CA ALA A 443 -7.86 3.17 -20.15
C ALA A 443 -6.39 2.75 -20.16
N GLY A 444 -6.15 1.58 -20.74
CA GLY A 444 -4.85 0.98 -20.93
C GLY A 444 -5.02 -0.40 -21.54
N GLU A 445 -4.53 -0.57 -22.76
CA GLU A 445 -4.56 -1.83 -23.48
C GLU A 445 -3.51 -1.80 -24.60
N GLY A 446 -2.78 -2.89 -24.79
CA GLY A 446 -1.88 -3.01 -25.93
C GLY A 446 -0.58 -2.20 -25.75
N SER A 447 -0.08 -1.76 -26.90
CA SER A 447 1.04 -0.83 -27.05
C SER A 447 0.67 0.59 -26.59
N ALA A 448 1.71 1.42 -26.37
CA ALA A 448 1.53 2.83 -26.03
C ALA A 448 0.69 3.58 -27.08
N GLU A 449 0.88 3.29 -28.37
CA GLU A 449 0.13 3.92 -29.46
C GLU A 449 -1.34 3.54 -29.47
N ARG A 450 -1.67 2.27 -29.19
CA ARG A 450 -3.06 1.81 -29.12
C ARG A 450 -3.81 2.48 -27.97
N THR A 451 -3.18 2.55 -26.80
CA THR A 451 -3.75 3.27 -25.65
C THR A 451 -3.84 4.78 -25.91
N ASN A 452 -2.85 5.38 -26.57
CA ASN A 452 -2.90 6.80 -26.96
C ASN A 452 -4.09 7.11 -27.88
N LYS A 453 -4.37 6.25 -28.89
CA LYS A 453 -5.56 6.37 -29.74
C LYS A 453 -6.84 6.36 -28.91
N ARG A 454 -6.93 5.49 -27.89
CA ARG A 454 -8.08 5.45 -26.98
C ARG A 454 -8.20 6.72 -26.14
N TYR A 455 -7.11 7.34 -25.70
CA TYR A 455 -7.17 8.63 -25.02
C TYR A 455 -7.73 9.74 -25.89
N HIS A 456 -7.32 9.81 -27.17
CA HIS A 456 -7.87 10.77 -28.13
C HIS A 456 -9.36 10.51 -28.38
N PHE A 457 -9.79 9.25 -28.45
CA PHE A 457 -11.21 8.89 -28.54
C PHE A 457 -12.01 9.36 -27.31
N LEU A 458 -11.53 9.05 -26.10
CA LEU A 458 -12.23 9.37 -24.85
C LEU A 458 -12.25 10.87 -24.51
N SER A 459 -11.27 11.62 -25.01
CA SER A 459 -11.16 13.07 -24.79
C SER A 459 -11.77 13.89 -25.94
N LYS A 460 -12.29 13.22 -26.97
CA LYS A 460 -12.92 13.88 -28.11
C LYS A 460 -14.12 14.72 -27.63
N ASP A 461 -14.24 15.92 -28.19
CA ASP A 461 -15.33 16.86 -27.90
C ASP A 461 -15.39 17.35 -26.43
N GLN A 462 -14.28 17.22 -25.68
CA GLN A 462 -14.12 17.77 -24.33
C GLN A 462 -13.11 18.92 -24.31
N ASP A 463 -13.40 19.99 -23.55
CA ASP A 463 -12.49 21.14 -23.38
C ASP A 463 -11.32 20.85 -22.41
N PHE A 464 -11.23 19.63 -21.88
CA PHE A 464 -10.25 19.20 -20.90
C PHE A 464 -9.83 17.74 -21.13
N ASN A 465 -8.62 17.39 -20.70
CA ASN A 465 -8.07 16.03 -20.80
C ASN A 465 -7.86 15.43 -19.41
N ARG A 466 -8.71 14.48 -19.02
CA ARG A 466 -8.60 13.75 -17.73
C ARG A 466 -8.29 12.28 -17.97
N LEU A 467 -7.01 12.01 -18.26
CA LEU A 467 -6.54 10.67 -18.61
C LEU A 467 -6.32 9.82 -17.36
N SER A 468 -6.57 8.51 -17.45
CA SER A 468 -6.24 7.56 -16.39
C SER A 468 -5.63 6.28 -16.97
N VAL A 469 -4.40 5.99 -16.57
CA VAL A 469 -3.57 4.91 -17.13
C VAL A 469 -3.72 3.62 -16.34
N ALA A 470 -4.01 2.53 -17.05
CA ALA A 470 -3.94 1.15 -16.58
C ALA A 470 -2.72 0.44 -17.18
N PHE A 471 -1.80 -0.08 -16.38
CA PHE A 471 -0.59 -0.75 -16.87
C PHE A 471 -0.76 -2.27 -16.94
N ASP A 472 -0.09 -2.92 -17.89
CA ASP A 472 -0.08 -4.37 -17.99
C ASP A 472 0.63 -5.00 -16.79
N SER A 473 0.39 -6.31 -16.56
CA SER A 473 0.95 -6.96 -15.37
C SER A 473 2.49 -6.99 -15.33
N PRO A 474 3.24 -7.20 -16.44
CA PRO A 474 4.69 -7.02 -16.42
C PRO A 474 5.12 -5.64 -15.89
N SER A 475 4.51 -4.56 -16.38
CA SER A 475 4.81 -3.19 -15.93
C SER A 475 4.44 -2.99 -14.45
N LEU A 476 3.30 -3.50 -13.99
CA LEU A 476 2.86 -3.40 -12.58
C LEU A 476 3.81 -4.08 -11.60
N TYR A 477 4.49 -5.14 -12.03
CA TYR A 477 5.47 -5.89 -11.23
C TYR A 477 6.92 -5.47 -11.51
N GLY A 478 7.14 -4.37 -12.24
CA GLY A 478 8.47 -3.85 -12.55
C GLY A 478 9.32 -4.77 -13.41
N ASN A 479 8.70 -5.55 -14.31
CA ASN A 479 9.38 -6.41 -15.27
C ASN A 479 9.36 -5.80 -16.66
N ASP A 480 10.46 -5.99 -17.40
CA ASP A 480 10.48 -5.73 -18.84
C ASP A 480 9.67 -6.80 -19.61
N PRO A 481 9.08 -6.44 -20.75
CA PRO A 481 8.45 -7.40 -21.66
C PRO A 481 9.52 -8.35 -22.24
N LYS A 482 9.22 -9.65 -22.32
CA LYS A 482 10.15 -10.71 -22.75
C LYS A 482 9.41 -11.83 -23.47
N GLU A 483 10.13 -12.59 -24.29
CA GLU A 483 9.63 -13.80 -24.98
C GLU A 483 9.38 -15.00 -24.04
N ARG A 484 9.87 -14.95 -22.79
CA ARG A 484 9.65 -16.00 -21.79
C ARG A 484 8.14 -16.19 -21.59
N LEU A 485 7.62 -17.40 -21.82
CA LEU A 485 6.18 -17.66 -21.98
C LEU A 485 5.29 -17.16 -20.82
N ASP A 486 5.78 -17.20 -19.60
CA ASP A 486 5.08 -16.72 -18.40
C ASP A 486 4.90 -15.20 -18.35
N ILE A 487 5.78 -14.45 -19.03
CA ILE A 487 5.71 -12.99 -19.22
C ILE A 487 5.02 -12.69 -20.55
N PHE A 488 5.43 -13.35 -21.64
CA PHE A 488 4.95 -13.10 -22.99
C PHE A 488 3.43 -13.14 -23.11
N GLY A 489 2.77 -14.09 -22.43
CA GLY A 489 1.32 -14.20 -22.42
C GLY A 489 0.58 -13.04 -21.75
N LYS A 490 1.30 -12.16 -21.03
CA LYS A 490 0.76 -11.06 -20.23
C LYS A 490 1.20 -9.67 -20.70
N VAL A 491 2.16 -9.61 -21.62
CA VAL A 491 2.58 -8.35 -22.25
C VAL A 491 1.39 -7.79 -23.04
N CYS A 492 1.11 -6.49 -22.89
CA CYS A 492 0.02 -5.81 -23.60
C CYS A 492 -1.40 -6.28 -23.23
N GLU A 493 -1.55 -7.12 -22.21
CA GLU A 493 -2.84 -7.64 -21.73
C GLU A 493 -3.28 -6.90 -20.45
N SER A 494 -4.59 -6.64 -20.36
CA SER A 494 -5.24 -5.97 -19.22
C SER A 494 -4.66 -4.59 -18.84
N GLY A 495 -3.90 -3.97 -19.75
CA GLY A 495 -3.20 -2.72 -19.51
C GLY A 495 -2.23 -2.38 -20.65
N VAL A 496 -1.70 -1.15 -20.62
CA VAL A 496 -0.65 -0.71 -21.54
C VAL A 496 0.72 -1.20 -21.10
N SER A 497 1.54 -1.67 -22.04
CA SER A 497 2.90 -2.14 -21.75
C SER A 497 3.91 -0.99 -21.80
N ILE A 498 4.46 -0.58 -20.64
CA ILE A 498 5.39 0.55 -20.54
C ILE A 498 6.64 0.13 -19.76
N SER A 499 7.77 0.02 -20.47
CA SER A 499 9.05 -0.38 -19.88
C SER A 499 10.21 0.58 -20.16
N THR A 500 10.03 1.55 -21.07
CA THR A 500 11.02 2.56 -21.44
C THR A 500 10.39 3.96 -21.45
N ILE A 501 11.21 5.01 -21.28
CA ILE A 501 10.72 6.38 -21.35
C ILE A 501 10.12 6.72 -22.72
N ASP A 502 10.63 6.09 -23.79
CA ASP A 502 10.12 6.31 -25.15
C ASP A 502 8.73 5.73 -25.38
N GLU A 503 8.35 4.66 -24.66
CA GLU A 503 6.97 4.16 -24.64
C GLU A 503 6.06 5.09 -23.82
N MET A 504 6.56 5.63 -22.70
CA MET A 504 5.83 6.65 -21.93
C MET A 504 5.59 7.93 -22.74
N GLU A 505 6.53 8.32 -23.59
CA GLU A 505 6.39 9.47 -24.49
C GLU A 505 5.32 9.23 -25.56
N LYS A 506 5.35 8.07 -26.22
CA LYS A 506 4.30 7.65 -27.20
C LYS A 506 2.91 7.62 -26.57
N LEU A 507 2.81 7.17 -25.32
CA LEU A 507 1.54 7.09 -24.60
C LEU A 507 0.83 8.46 -24.51
N PHE A 508 1.58 9.55 -24.37
CA PHE A 508 1.04 10.91 -24.20
C PHE A 508 1.27 11.82 -25.41
N GLU A 509 1.61 11.26 -26.56
CA GLU A 509 1.76 12.03 -27.79
C GLU A 509 0.46 12.78 -28.13
N GLY A 510 0.59 14.07 -28.44
CA GLY A 510 -0.55 14.97 -28.71
C GLY A 510 -1.17 15.62 -27.46
N PHE A 511 -0.76 15.23 -26.24
CA PHE A 511 -1.25 15.84 -25.00
C PHE A 511 -0.17 16.70 -24.33
N ASP A 512 -0.44 17.98 -24.13
CA ASP A 512 0.45 18.87 -23.36
C ASP A 512 0.28 18.63 -21.86
N LEU A 513 1.25 17.95 -21.25
CA LEU A 513 1.20 17.56 -19.84
C LEU A 513 1.26 18.75 -18.86
N CYS A 514 1.70 19.91 -19.32
CA CYS A 514 1.71 21.17 -18.55
C CYS A 514 0.49 22.05 -18.81
N ALA A 515 -0.42 21.66 -19.71
CA ALA A 515 -1.61 22.45 -19.98
C ALA A 515 -2.52 22.51 -18.76
N ALA A 516 -3.10 23.69 -18.52
CA ALA A 516 -3.96 23.92 -17.36
C ALA A 516 -5.22 23.05 -17.36
N ASN A 517 -5.67 22.53 -18.49
CA ASN A 517 -6.84 21.67 -18.64
C ASN A 517 -6.49 20.17 -18.82
N THR A 518 -5.21 19.78 -18.68
CA THR A 518 -4.77 18.39 -18.81
C THR A 518 -4.34 17.84 -17.45
N SER A 519 -4.75 16.62 -17.11
CA SER A 519 -4.32 15.94 -15.89
C SER A 519 -4.31 14.41 -16.05
N VAL A 520 -3.18 13.79 -15.71
CA VAL A 520 -2.96 12.36 -15.93
C VAL A 520 -2.87 11.59 -14.61
N SER A 521 -3.80 10.67 -14.37
CA SER A 521 -3.75 9.70 -13.28
C SER A 521 -3.06 8.41 -13.73
N LYS A 522 -2.24 7.81 -12.87
CA LYS A 522 -1.49 6.58 -13.17
C LYS A 522 -1.68 5.58 -12.04
N THR A 523 -2.32 4.44 -12.33
CA THR A 523 -2.53 3.37 -11.35
C THR A 523 -1.35 2.41 -11.37
N ILE A 524 -0.30 2.79 -10.63
CA ILE A 524 0.94 2.03 -10.48
C ILE A 524 1.40 2.11 -9.02
N ASN A 525 1.88 1.00 -8.47
CA ASN A 525 2.19 0.87 -7.04
C ASN A 525 3.63 0.43 -6.78
N GLY A 526 4.01 -0.84 -6.92
CA GLY A 526 5.32 -1.32 -6.42
C GLY A 526 6.57 -0.66 -7.01
N ASN A 527 6.48 -0.16 -8.25
CA ASN A 527 7.55 0.48 -9.02
C ASN A 527 7.16 1.89 -9.51
N TYR A 528 6.22 2.54 -8.81
CA TYR A 528 5.68 3.85 -9.18
C TYR A 528 6.76 4.93 -9.37
N TRP A 529 7.86 4.86 -8.63
CA TRP A 529 8.99 5.78 -8.70
C TRP A 529 9.61 5.84 -10.11
N TRP A 530 9.71 4.72 -10.83
CA TRP A 530 10.26 4.71 -12.19
C TRP A 530 9.30 5.41 -13.16
N HIS A 531 8.03 5.01 -13.11
CA HIS A 531 6.99 5.56 -13.99
C HIS A 531 6.76 7.05 -13.72
N LEU A 532 6.90 7.49 -12.46
CA LEU A 532 6.80 8.89 -12.09
C LEU A 532 7.98 9.70 -12.62
N ALA A 533 9.20 9.20 -12.49
CA ALA A 533 10.38 9.84 -13.05
C ALA A 533 10.33 9.91 -14.58
N ALA A 534 9.91 8.83 -15.25
CA ALA A 534 9.69 8.81 -16.70
C ALA A 534 8.60 9.83 -17.11
N PHE A 535 7.48 9.90 -16.39
CA PHE A 535 6.42 10.87 -16.66
C PHE A 535 6.90 12.32 -16.52
N PHE A 536 7.68 12.65 -15.49
CA PHE A 536 8.23 13.99 -15.34
C PHE A 536 9.24 14.32 -16.44
N ASN A 537 10.12 13.39 -16.81
CA ASN A 537 11.05 13.61 -17.92
C ASN A 537 10.33 13.78 -19.26
N VAL A 538 9.26 13.02 -19.54
CA VAL A 538 8.42 13.25 -20.73
C VAL A 538 7.80 14.65 -20.72
N ALA A 539 7.27 15.13 -19.58
CA ALA A 539 6.76 16.49 -19.48
C ALA A 539 7.85 17.55 -19.72
N ILE A 540 9.07 17.31 -19.23
CA ILE A 540 10.23 18.19 -19.45
C ILE A 540 10.63 18.17 -20.93
N ARG A 541 10.76 17.00 -21.56
CA ARG A 541 11.02 16.83 -23.00
C ARG A 541 10.02 17.63 -23.84
N GLN A 542 8.73 17.58 -23.51
CA GLN A 542 7.70 18.36 -24.19
C GLN A 542 7.93 19.88 -24.09
N GLN A 543 8.26 20.40 -22.90
CA GLN A 543 8.49 21.85 -22.74
C GLN A 543 9.82 22.30 -23.36
N VAL A 544 10.85 21.45 -23.35
CA VAL A 544 12.11 21.70 -24.08
C VAL A 544 11.84 21.75 -25.58
N LYS A 545 11.08 20.79 -26.13
CA LYS A 545 10.72 20.80 -27.55
C LYS A 545 9.94 22.07 -27.93
N LYS A 546 8.98 22.50 -27.11
CA LYS A 546 8.29 23.78 -27.31
C LYS A 546 9.24 24.98 -27.29
N PHE A 547 10.24 24.98 -26.42
CA PHE A 547 11.27 26.01 -26.41
C PHE A 547 12.09 25.99 -27.70
N GLU A 548 12.51 24.81 -28.16
CA GLU A 548 13.28 24.63 -29.40
C GLU A 548 12.46 25.07 -30.62
N ASP A 549 11.18 24.74 -30.69
CA ASP A 549 10.27 25.13 -31.78
C ASP A 549 10.11 26.66 -31.85
N VAL A 550 10.01 27.33 -30.71
CA VAL A 550 9.85 28.79 -30.63
C VAL A 550 11.17 29.54 -30.87
N ASN A 551 12.29 29.03 -30.37
CA ASN A 551 13.58 29.73 -30.38
C ASN A 551 14.54 29.24 -31.47
N SER A 552 14.20 28.16 -32.18
CA SER A 552 15.03 27.51 -33.21
C SER A 552 16.44 27.13 -32.72
N ARG A 553 16.60 26.84 -31.42
CA ARG A 553 17.85 26.40 -30.79
C ARG A 553 17.58 25.61 -29.52
N LYS A 554 18.58 24.84 -29.08
CA LYS A 554 18.57 24.17 -27.77
C LYS A 554 18.65 25.20 -26.62
N PRO A 555 18.04 24.93 -25.46
CA PRO A 555 18.22 25.75 -24.27
C PRO A 555 19.67 25.67 -23.76
N SER A 556 20.17 26.76 -23.16
CA SER A 556 21.38 26.70 -22.32
C SER A 556 21.12 25.90 -21.03
N GLU A 557 22.15 25.62 -20.23
CA GLU A 557 21.98 24.94 -18.94
C GLU A 557 21.03 25.70 -18.00
N ASP A 558 21.21 27.02 -17.84
CA ASP A 558 20.33 27.86 -17.03
C ASP A 558 18.88 27.86 -17.55
N GLU A 559 18.68 27.90 -18.87
CA GLU A 559 17.36 27.86 -19.48
C GLU A 559 16.69 26.50 -19.28
N TYR A 560 17.45 25.41 -19.40
CA TYR A 560 16.97 24.06 -19.16
C TYR A 560 16.54 23.88 -17.70
N ASP A 561 17.33 24.35 -16.74
CA ASP A 561 17.00 24.27 -15.32
C ASP A 561 15.74 25.08 -14.97
N ASN A 562 15.57 26.24 -15.60
CA ASN A 562 14.35 27.03 -15.49
C ASN A 562 13.13 26.31 -16.10
N ILE A 563 13.29 25.70 -17.28
CA ILE A 563 12.24 24.89 -17.92
C ILE A 563 11.86 23.71 -17.01
N LYS A 564 12.85 22.98 -16.49
CA LYS A 564 12.66 21.84 -15.58
C LYS A 564 11.89 22.27 -14.33
N SER A 565 12.36 23.31 -13.63
CA SER A 565 11.70 23.82 -12.42
C SER A 565 10.26 24.25 -12.68
N ARG A 566 10.01 24.99 -13.77
CA ARG A 566 8.66 25.42 -14.15
C ARG A 566 7.77 24.24 -14.51
N THR A 567 8.29 23.26 -15.23
CA THR A 567 7.56 22.05 -15.65
C THR A 567 7.09 21.27 -14.42
N LEU A 568 7.99 20.98 -13.48
CA LEU A 568 7.66 20.26 -12.24
C LEU A 568 6.61 20.98 -11.38
N LYS A 569 6.62 22.31 -11.34
CA LYS A 569 5.61 23.12 -10.63
C LYS A 569 4.24 23.15 -11.32
N THR A 570 4.20 22.99 -12.64
CA THR A 570 2.99 23.20 -13.46
C THR A 570 2.27 21.90 -13.80
N VAL A 571 3.01 20.82 -14.04
CA VAL A 571 2.46 19.51 -14.43
C VAL A 571 1.38 19.03 -13.47
N ARG A 572 0.27 18.53 -14.03
CA ARG A 572 -0.91 18.09 -13.28
C ARG A 572 -1.11 16.59 -13.40
N GLY A 573 -1.42 15.94 -12.28
CA GLY A 573 -1.74 14.52 -12.32
C GLY A 573 -1.71 13.84 -10.96
N THR A 574 -1.81 12.52 -11.00
CA THR A 574 -1.76 11.64 -9.82
C THR A 574 -0.93 10.42 -10.16
N VAL A 575 -0.19 9.90 -9.19
CA VAL A 575 0.27 8.52 -9.17
C VAL A 575 -0.35 7.83 -7.95
N GLN A 576 -0.76 6.58 -8.08
CA GLN A 576 -1.48 5.89 -7.01
C GLN A 576 -0.58 5.57 -5.82
N ALA A 577 0.50 4.81 -6.04
CA ALA A 577 1.64 4.65 -5.13
C ALA A 577 1.37 4.24 -3.67
N ASP A 578 0.13 3.92 -3.28
CA ASP A 578 -0.21 3.58 -1.89
C ASP A 578 0.28 2.16 -1.55
N GLN A 579 1.43 2.06 -0.88
CA GLN A 579 2.09 0.79 -0.56
C GLN A 579 1.42 0.03 0.61
N LEU A 580 0.74 0.74 1.50
CA LEU A 580 0.05 0.13 2.64
C LEU A 580 -1.12 -0.75 2.17
N LYS A 581 -1.93 -0.27 1.21
CA LYS A 581 -3.03 -1.10 0.65
C LYS A 581 -2.53 -2.33 -0.10
N GLU A 582 -1.30 -2.32 -0.62
CA GLU A 582 -0.73 -3.48 -1.31
C GLU A 582 -0.47 -4.64 -0.37
N SER A 583 -0.11 -4.34 0.89
CA SER A 583 0.03 -5.35 1.94
C SER A 583 -1.31 -5.87 2.47
N MET A 584 -2.42 -5.21 2.11
CA MET A 584 -3.77 -5.53 2.60
C MET A 584 -4.63 -6.26 1.56
N GLY A 585 -4.72 -5.74 0.34
CA GLY A 585 -5.69 -6.18 -0.68
C GLY A 585 -5.11 -6.48 -2.06
N GLN A 586 -4.29 -5.59 -2.64
CA GLN A 586 -3.95 -5.67 -4.07
C GLN A 586 -2.72 -6.54 -4.40
N ASN A 587 -1.78 -6.73 -3.47
CA ASN A 587 -0.64 -7.65 -3.63
C ASN A 587 0.28 -7.37 -4.85
N THR A 588 0.53 -6.09 -5.18
CA THR A 588 1.49 -5.66 -6.23
C THR A 588 2.76 -5.01 -5.66
N LEU A 589 3.07 -5.25 -4.39
CA LEU A 589 4.37 -4.87 -3.80
C LEU A 589 5.52 -5.60 -4.50
N VAL A 590 6.50 -4.81 -4.94
CA VAL A 590 7.73 -5.29 -5.58
C VAL A 590 8.84 -5.45 -4.54
N PHE A 591 8.93 -4.53 -3.58
CA PHE A 591 9.88 -4.54 -2.46
C PHE A 591 9.18 -4.84 -1.14
N ASN A 592 9.95 -5.14 -0.09
CA ASN A 592 9.38 -5.22 1.27
C ASN A 592 8.76 -3.87 1.68
N LEU A 593 7.84 -3.90 2.65
CA LEU A 593 7.06 -2.72 3.02
C LEU A 593 7.94 -1.56 3.49
N ASP A 594 8.95 -1.82 4.32
CA ASP A 594 9.85 -0.78 4.84
C ASP A 594 10.61 -0.05 3.72
N THR A 595 11.10 -0.79 2.72
CA THR A 595 11.75 -0.19 1.53
C THR A 595 10.74 0.61 0.71
N ALA A 596 9.54 0.08 0.51
CA ALA A 596 8.51 0.77 -0.25
C ALA A 596 8.08 2.09 0.43
N LEU A 597 7.95 2.08 1.77
CA LEU A 597 7.70 3.28 2.57
C LEU A 597 8.89 4.25 2.52
N ARG A 598 10.13 3.73 2.54
CA ARG A 598 11.33 4.57 2.35
C ARG A 598 11.29 5.31 1.03
N MET A 599 11.03 4.61 -0.07
CA MET A 599 10.95 5.22 -1.41
C MET A 599 9.82 6.25 -1.50
N MET A 600 8.70 6.05 -0.77
CA MET A 600 7.66 7.08 -0.66
C MET A 600 8.13 8.34 0.05
N GLY A 601 8.92 8.20 1.11
CA GLY A 601 9.54 9.35 1.75
C GLY A 601 10.51 10.09 0.82
N ASP A 602 11.29 9.38 0.02
CA ASP A 602 12.24 9.98 -0.94
C ASP A 602 11.50 10.78 -2.03
N VAL A 603 10.38 10.25 -2.53
CA VAL A 603 9.51 10.96 -3.48
C VAL A 603 8.85 12.17 -2.82
N ALA A 604 8.34 12.05 -1.59
CA ALA A 604 7.71 13.15 -0.87
C ALA A 604 8.71 14.30 -0.61
N GLU A 605 9.94 13.97 -0.21
CA GLU A 605 11.04 14.93 -0.04
C GLU A 605 11.36 15.64 -1.35
N PHE A 606 11.48 14.91 -2.46
CA PHE A 606 11.71 15.50 -3.78
C PHE A 606 10.60 16.49 -4.17
N TYR A 607 9.34 16.15 -3.89
CA TYR A 607 8.20 17.03 -4.17
C TYR A 607 8.27 18.33 -3.35
N VAL A 608 8.63 18.23 -2.07
CA VAL A 608 8.76 19.40 -1.19
C VAL A 608 9.93 20.28 -1.64
N ASN A 609 11.10 19.68 -1.93
CA ASN A 609 12.31 20.40 -2.33
C ASN A 609 12.15 21.10 -3.69
N ASN A 610 11.36 20.51 -4.60
CA ASN A 610 11.13 21.07 -5.95
C ASN A 610 9.81 21.86 -6.07
N ASP A 611 9.08 22.04 -4.97
CA ASP A 611 7.81 22.78 -4.92
C ASP A 611 6.75 22.26 -5.92
N ILE A 612 6.63 20.94 -6.02
CA ILE A 612 5.67 20.28 -6.93
C ILE A 612 4.26 20.35 -6.31
N ARG A 613 3.44 21.30 -6.77
CA ARG A 613 2.14 21.64 -6.11
C ARG A 613 0.90 21.06 -6.76
N ASN A 614 1.00 20.65 -8.02
CA ASN A 614 -0.14 20.34 -8.88
C ASN A 614 -0.27 18.84 -9.22
N HIS A 615 0.65 18.02 -8.72
CA HIS A 615 0.67 16.58 -8.91
C HIS A 615 0.58 15.86 -7.57
N TYR A 616 -0.22 14.81 -7.47
CA TYR A 616 -0.38 14.01 -6.25
C TYR A 616 0.59 12.82 -6.28
N PHE A 617 1.52 12.74 -5.32
CA PHE A 617 2.50 11.64 -5.24
C PHE A 617 1.94 10.37 -4.60
N VAL A 618 0.76 10.45 -3.99
CA VAL A 618 0.04 9.30 -3.43
C VAL A 618 -1.46 9.50 -3.58
N SER A 619 -2.15 8.43 -3.96
CA SER A 619 -3.60 8.30 -3.90
C SER A 619 -3.96 7.20 -2.92
N ILE A 620 -4.19 7.56 -1.66
CA ILE A 620 -4.52 6.62 -0.58
C ILE A 620 -5.85 5.92 -0.91
N SER A 621 -5.81 4.60 -1.06
CA SER A 621 -6.82 3.86 -1.81
C SER A 621 -7.51 2.77 -0.98
N GLY A 622 -8.82 2.92 -0.82
CA GLY A 622 -9.74 1.90 -0.33
C GLY A 622 -10.35 1.01 -1.41
N TYR A 623 -10.32 1.42 -2.69
CA TYR A 623 -10.97 0.67 -3.78
C TYR A 623 -10.61 -0.82 -3.76
N HIS A 624 -9.33 -1.13 -3.83
CA HIS A 624 -8.82 -2.50 -3.84
C HIS A 624 -9.06 -3.27 -2.54
N ILE A 625 -9.17 -2.56 -1.40
CA ILE A 625 -9.51 -3.16 -0.11
C ILE A 625 -10.98 -3.64 -0.12
N ALA A 626 -11.89 -2.83 -0.68
CA ALA A 626 -13.29 -3.20 -0.86
C ALA A 626 -13.47 -4.33 -1.89
N GLU A 627 -12.82 -4.22 -3.05
CA GLU A 627 -12.89 -5.24 -4.09
C GLU A 627 -12.34 -6.61 -3.62
N ALA A 628 -11.41 -6.62 -2.67
CA ALA A 628 -10.88 -7.84 -2.07
C ALA A 628 -11.84 -8.53 -1.08
N GLY A 629 -12.83 -7.81 -0.53
CA GLY A 629 -13.58 -8.36 0.60
C GLY A 629 -14.31 -7.36 1.47
N ALA A 630 -13.71 -6.19 1.67
CA ALA A 630 -14.09 -5.33 2.79
C ALA A 630 -15.45 -4.68 2.59
N ASN A 631 -16.22 -4.59 3.68
CA ASN A 631 -17.43 -3.77 3.71
C ASN A 631 -17.06 -2.25 3.71
N PRO A 632 -18.05 -1.35 3.52
CA PRO A 632 -17.78 0.09 3.38
C PRO A 632 -17.08 0.71 4.60
N ILE A 633 -17.41 0.25 5.81
CA ILE A 633 -16.84 0.74 7.07
C ILE A 633 -15.35 0.37 7.15
N SER A 634 -15.04 -0.90 6.91
CA SER A 634 -13.67 -1.41 6.91
C SER A 634 -12.84 -0.76 5.81
N GLN A 635 -13.41 -0.58 4.61
CA GLN A 635 -12.76 0.19 3.55
C GLN A 635 -12.38 1.60 4.05
N ALA A 636 -13.35 2.36 4.56
CA ALA A 636 -13.12 3.73 4.98
C ALA A 636 -12.08 3.82 6.11
N ALA A 637 -12.20 2.97 7.13
CA ALA A 637 -11.29 2.93 8.26
C ALA A 637 -9.86 2.59 7.84
N LEU A 638 -9.65 1.50 7.10
CA LEU A 638 -8.31 1.09 6.69
C LEU A 638 -7.65 2.14 5.76
N THR A 639 -8.44 2.78 4.91
CA THR A 639 -7.95 3.85 4.01
C THR A 639 -7.54 5.10 4.79
N LEU A 640 -8.39 5.61 5.69
CA LEU A 640 -8.07 6.77 6.51
C LEU A 640 -6.87 6.52 7.42
N SER A 641 -6.76 5.31 8.01
CA SER A 641 -5.61 4.96 8.81
C SER A 641 -4.31 4.92 8.00
N ASN A 642 -4.35 4.49 6.73
CA ASN A 642 -3.19 4.54 5.84
C ASN A 642 -2.77 5.98 5.58
N GLY A 643 -3.71 6.88 5.32
CA GLY A 643 -3.43 8.31 5.16
C GLY A 643 -2.78 8.92 6.40
N LEU A 644 -3.32 8.63 7.59
CA LEU A 644 -2.74 9.07 8.87
C LEU A 644 -1.34 8.48 9.10
N THR A 645 -1.10 7.23 8.71
CA THR A 645 0.23 6.60 8.75
C THR A 645 1.23 7.36 7.88
N TYR A 646 0.83 7.80 6.68
CA TYR A 646 1.69 8.62 5.82
C TYR A 646 1.96 10.01 6.41
N VAL A 647 1.00 10.62 7.10
CA VAL A 647 1.24 11.88 7.83
C VAL A 647 2.33 11.68 8.89
N GLU A 648 2.22 10.65 9.72
CA GLU A 648 3.24 10.35 10.75
C GLU A 648 4.60 10.02 10.12
N LEU A 649 4.63 9.23 9.04
CA LEU A 649 5.86 8.87 8.32
C LEU A 649 6.62 10.11 7.81
N PHE A 650 5.92 11.02 7.12
CA PHE A 650 6.56 12.19 6.52
C PHE A 650 6.94 13.25 7.56
N ARG A 651 6.13 13.43 8.61
CA ARG A 651 6.50 14.31 9.73
C ARG A 651 7.72 13.79 10.49
N SER A 652 7.83 12.48 10.66
CA SER A 652 8.99 11.83 11.31
C SER A 652 10.29 12.00 10.50
N ARG A 653 10.18 12.24 9.19
CA ARG A 653 11.28 12.67 8.31
C ARG A 653 11.58 14.17 8.32
N GLY A 654 10.86 14.95 9.13
CA GLY A 654 11.03 16.40 9.22
C GLY A 654 10.35 17.19 8.09
N LEU A 655 9.47 16.56 7.29
CA LEU A 655 8.73 17.26 6.24
C LEU A 655 7.57 18.06 6.84
N ASP A 656 7.38 19.28 6.35
CA ASP A 656 6.28 20.17 6.73
C ASP A 656 4.95 19.67 6.14
N ALA A 657 3.99 19.36 7.01
CA ALA A 657 2.66 18.88 6.64
C ALA A 657 1.89 19.86 5.75
N ASN A 658 2.07 21.17 5.93
CA ASN A 658 1.46 22.18 5.07
C ASN A 658 2.02 22.16 3.63
N LYS A 659 3.23 21.62 3.45
CA LYS A 659 3.84 21.42 2.13
C LYS A 659 3.38 20.13 1.49
N PHE A 660 3.47 18.97 2.16
CA PHE A 660 3.21 17.69 1.49
C PHE A 660 1.72 17.30 1.42
N LEU A 661 0.86 17.71 2.36
CA LEU A 661 -0.55 17.28 2.38
C LEU A 661 -1.35 17.73 1.16
N ARG A 662 -0.94 18.83 0.52
CA ARG A 662 -1.57 19.31 -0.72
C ARG A 662 -1.46 18.30 -1.87
N ASN A 663 -0.53 17.35 -1.76
CA ASN A 663 -0.22 16.31 -2.74
C ASN A 663 -0.80 14.94 -2.36
N PHE A 664 -1.68 14.88 -1.35
CA PHE A 664 -2.49 13.69 -1.07
C PHE A 664 -3.76 13.71 -1.92
N SER A 665 -4.05 12.57 -2.54
CA SER A 665 -5.34 12.24 -3.13
C SER A 665 -5.90 11.00 -2.44
N TRP A 666 -7.20 10.78 -2.56
CA TRP A 666 -7.90 9.66 -1.95
C TRP A 666 -8.67 8.89 -3.02
N PHE A 667 -8.88 7.60 -2.81
CA PHE A 667 -9.57 6.75 -3.78
C PHE A 667 -10.45 5.70 -3.11
N PHE A 668 -11.76 5.73 -3.36
CA PHE A 668 -12.73 4.80 -2.77
C PHE A 668 -13.49 4.00 -3.84
N SER A 669 -13.98 2.83 -3.46
CA SER A 669 -15.02 2.06 -4.17
C SER A 669 -16.40 2.49 -3.68
N ASN A 670 -17.39 2.44 -4.57
CA ASN A 670 -18.80 2.63 -4.25
C ASN A 670 -19.60 1.40 -4.68
N GLY A 671 -20.15 0.67 -3.71
CA GLY A 671 -21.02 -0.49 -3.92
C GLY A 671 -22.49 -0.19 -3.64
N MET A 672 -23.25 -1.23 -3.29
CA MET A 672 -24.71 -1.17 -3.15
C MET A 672 -25.20 -0.95 -1.70
N ASP A 673 -24.35 -1.24 -0.70
CA ASP A 673 -24.67 -1.04 0.72
C ASP A 673 -24.96 0.43 1.07
N PRO A 674 -25.85 0.71 2.03
CA PRO A 674 -26.29 2.08 2.34
C PRO A 674 -25.17 3.01 2.83
N GLU A 675 -24.13 2.48 3.49
CA GLU A 675 -23.01 3.25 4.01
C GLU A 675 -22.20 3.94 2.88
N TYR A 676 -22.23 3.39 1.67
CA TYR A 676 -21.61 4.01 0.49
C TYR A 676 -22.21 5.38 0.15
N ALA A 677 -23.46 5.65 0.53
CA ALA A 677 -24.07 6.97 0.32
C ALA A 677 -23.43 8.10 1.15
N VAL A 678 -22.69 7.77 2.23
CA VAL A 678 -22.09 8.75 3.15
C VAL A 678 -20.58 8.58 3.35
N ILE A 679 -19.93 7.66 2.64
CA ILE A 679 -18.52 7.34 2.86
C ILE A 679 -17.61 8.56 2.68
N GLY A 680 -17.84 9.38 1.65
CA GLY A 680 -17.03 10.55 1.33
C GLY A 680 -17.14 11.64 2.40
N ARG A 681 -18.36 11.98 2.80
CA ARG A 681 -18.62 12.98 3.84
C ARG A 681 -18.10 12.59 5.22
N VAL A 682 -18.20 11.30 5.59
CA VAL A 682 -17.61 10.80 6.84
C VAL A 682 -16.09 10.94 6.81
N CYS A 683 -15.46 10.50 5.72
CA CYS A 683 -14.01 10.62 5.55
C CYS A 683 -13.54 12.08 5.59
N ARG A 684 -14.25 13.01 4.94
CA ARG A 684 -13.94 14.45 4.97
C ARG A 684 -13.97 15.00 6.40
N ARG A 685 -15.02 14.68 7.17
CA ARG A 685 -15.20 15.16 8.55
C ARG A 685 -14.11 14.67 9.48
N ILE A 686 -13.87 13.35 9.50
CA ILE A 686 -12.80 12.71 10.29
C ILE A 686 -11.45 13.36 9.96
N TRP A 687 -11.12 13.45 8.67
CA TRP A 687 -9.85 13.99 8.22
C TRP A 687 -9.68 15.45 8.61
N SER A 688 -10.68 16.31 8.35
CA SER A 688 -10.55 17.74 8.63
C SER A 688 -10.40 18.04 10.11
N ILE A 689 -11.14 17.33 10.98
CA ILE A 689 -11.05 17.51 12.43
C ILE A 689 -9.67 17.06 12.92
N ALA A 690 -9.20 15.89 12.49
CA ALA A 690 -7.87 15.41 12.84
C ALA A 690 -6.78 16.38 12.38
N MET A 691 -6.83 16.81 11.12
CA MET A 691 -5.85 17.71 10.53
C MET A 691 -5.80 19.06 11.26
N ARG A 692 -6.95 19.65 11.59
CA ARG A 692 -7.00 20.94 12.28
C ARG A 692 -6.64 20.83 13.76
N ASP A 693 -7.23 19.88 14.48
CA ASP A 693 -7.19 19.88 15.96
C ASP A 693 -6.00 19.10 16.52
N LEU A 694 -5.54 18.04 15.84
CA LEU A 694 -4.41 17.23 16.28
C LEU A 694 -3.10 17.59 15.54
N TYR A 695 -3.16 17.77 14.23
CA TYR A 695 -1.98 18.04 13.41
C TYR A 695 -1.70 19.52 13.18
N GLU A 696 -2.62 20.40 13.57
CA GLU A 696 -2.51 21.86 13.46
C GLU A 696 -2.14 22.35 12.04
N VAL A 697 -2.70 21.71 11.02
CA VAL A 697 -2.42 22.08 9.62
C VAL A 697 -3.41 23.11 9.08
N ASP A 698 -2.94 23.92 8.13
CA ASP A 698 -3.70 24.97 7.47
C ASP A 698 -4.90 24.41 6.69
N GLU A 699 -5.84 25.29 6.38
CA GLU A 699 -7.11 25.00 5.70
C GLU A 699 -6.95 24.08 4.48
N ARG A 700 -5.90 24.25 3.68
CA ARG A 700 -5.65 23.46 2.48
C ARG A 700 -5.37 21.98 2.79
N GLY A 701 -4.67 21.68 3.89
CA GLY A 701 -4.34 20.31 4.31
C GLY A 701 -5.55 19.56 4.90
N GLN A 702 -6.55 20.30 5.37
CA GLN A 702 -7.80 19.76 5.93
C GLN A 702 -8.78 19.25 4.86
N LYS A 703 -8.57 19.61 3.58
CA LYS A 703 -9.49 19.31 2.48
C LYS A 703 -9.18 17.96 1.83
N LEU A 704 -9.87 16.90 2.29
CA LEU A 704 -9.80 15.57 1.69
C LEU A 704 -10.49 15.55 0.32
N LYS A 705 -9.69 15.44 -0.75
CA LYS A 705 -10.17 15.30 -2.13
C LYS A 705 -10.08 13.84 -2.55
N TYR A 706 -11.17 13.28 -3.06
CA TYR A 706 -11.18 11.87 -3.46
C TYR A 706 -11.71 11.65 -4.87
N HIS A 707 -11.13 10.62 -5.49
CA HIS A 707 -11.71 9.88 -6.59
C HIS A 707 -12.59 8.76 -6.05
N ILE A 708 -13.66 8.44 -6.77
CA ILE A 708 -14.48 7.26 -6.47
C ILE A 708 -14.74 6.49 -7.75
N GLN A 709 -14.78 5.16 -7.63
CA GLN A 709 -15.07 4.24 -8.72
C GLN A 709 -16.22 3.33 -8.29
N SER A 710 -17.17 3.06 -9.19
CA SER A 710 -18.19 2.02 -9.01
C SER A 710 -17.55 0.66 -8.73
N SER A 711 -18.15 -0.17 -7.88
CA SER A 711 -17.57 -1.45 -7.48
C SER A 711 -17.60 -2.47 -8.62
N GLY A 712 -16.43 -2.99 -9.01
CA GLY A 712 -16.31 -4.09 -9.98
C GLY A 712 -16.93 -5.39 -9.46
N ARG A 713 -16.78 -5.67 -8.18
CA ARG A 713 -17.32 -6.86 -7.49
C ARG A 713 -18.85 -6.92 -7.50
N SER A 714 -19.50 -5.76 -7.57
CA SER A 714 -20.96 -5.68 -7.68
C SER A 714 -21.48 -5.98 -9.09
N LEU A 715 -20.60 -6.06 -10.08
CA LEU A 715 -20.95 -6.34 -11.48
C LEU A 715 -20.77 -7.83 -11.76
N HIS A 716 -21.69 -8.40 -12.52
CA HIS A 716 -21.79 -9.85 -12.69
C HIS A 716 -21.70 -10.25 -14.16
N ALA A 717 -21.18 -11.45 -14.40
CA ALA A 717 -21.10 -12.04 -15.73
C ALA A 717 -22.50 -12.46 -16.23
N GLN A 718 -23.32 -12.98 -15.32
CA GLN A 718 -24.73 -13.26 -15.57
C GLN A 718 -25.50 -11.95 -15.71
N GLU A 719 -26.42 -11.89 -16.68
CA GLU A 719 -27.24 -10.71 -16.95
C GLU A 719 -26.42 -9.41 -16.99
N TYR A 720 -25.27 -9.45 -17.66
CA TYR A 720 -24.28 -8.36 -17.59
C TYR A 720 -24.84 -7.00 -18.01
N THR A 721 -25.87 -6.95 -18.86
CA THR A 721 -26.56 -5.69 -19.22
C THR A 721 -27.15 -4.96 -18.00
N TRP A 722 -27.50 -5.68 -16.93
CA TRP A 722 -28.06 -5.09 -15.72
C TRP A 722 -27.01 -4.38 -14.87
N ASN A 723 -25.73 -4.55 -15.19
CA ASN A 723 -24.63 -3.84 -14.54
C ASN A 723 -24.73 -2.32 -14.75
N ASP A 724 -25.28 -1.84 -15.87
CA ASP A 724 -25.47 -0.40 -16.11
C ASP A 724 -26.40 0.23 -15.05
N TYR A 725 -27.42 -0.50 -14.59
CA TYR A 725 -28.32 -0.02 -13.52
C TYR A 725 -27.60 0.08 -12.17
N ARG A 726 -26.78 -0.93 -11.84
CA ARG A 726 -25.97 -0.94 -10.60
C ARG A 726 -24.98 0.24 -10.60
N THR A 727 -24.25 0.40 -11.70
CA THR A 727 -23.30 1.50 -11.90
C THR A 727 -23.98 2.87 -11.81
N THR A 728 -25.20 3.01 -12.35
CA THR A 728 -25.97 4.26 -12.27
C THR A 728 -26.30 4.66 -10.83
N LEU A 729 -26.72 3.70 -10.00
CA LEU A 729 -27.03 3.96 -8.59
C LEU A 729 -25.76 4.31 -7.79
N GLN A 730 -24.66 3.62 -8.06
CA GLN A 730 -23.36 3.89 -7.43
C GLN A 730 -22.82 5.28 -7.82
N ALA A 731 -22.97 5.67 -9.09
CA ALA A 731 -22.61 7.01 -9.57
C ALA A 731 -23.49 8.10 -8.94
N LEU A 732 -24.78 7.81 -8.72
CA LEU A 732 -25.69 8.73 -8.04
C LEU A 732 -25.23 9.01 -6.59
N TYR A 733 -24.89 7.97 -5.82
CA TYR A 733 -24.31 8.14 -4.48
C TYR A 733 -23.06 9.02 -4.51
N ALA A 734 -22.13 8.73 -5.42
CA ALA A 734 -20.89 9.48 -5.57
C ALA A 734 -21.11 10.98 -5.85
N LEU A 735 -22.01 11.31 -6.77
CA LEU A 735 -22.28 12.69 -7.18
C LEU A 735 -23.14 13.45 -6.15
N ALA A 736 -24.04 12.75 -5.46
CA ALA A 736 -24.84 13.30 -4.36
C ALA A 736 -23.97 13.66 -3.15
N ASP A 737 -22.93 12.86 -2.87
CA ASP A 737 -21.95 13.12 -1.81
C ASP A 737 -20.74 13.98 -2.28
N ASN A 738 -20.90 14.67 -3.42
CA ASN A 738 -19.97 15.69 -3.90
C ASN A 738 -18.54 15.17 -4.16
N ALA A 739 -18.40 13.99 -4.77
CA ALA A 739 -17.10 13.43 -5.18
C ALA A 739 -16.34 14.35 -6.16
N ASN A 740 -15.00 14.37 -6.07
CA ASN A 740 -14.18 15.27 -6.88
C ASN A 740 -13.81 14.71 -8.27
N SER A 741 -13.82 13.38 -8.39
CA SER A 741 -13.56 12.64 -9.63
C SER A 741 -14.32 11.32 -9.58
N LEU A 742 -14.91 10.89 -10.69
CA LEU A 742 -15.73 9.68 -10.78
C LEU A 742 -15.29 8.79 -11.96
N HIS A 743 -15.19 7.49 -11.70
CA HIS A 743 -15.12 6.45 -12.72
C HIS A 743 -16.37 5.57 -12.63
N THR A 744 -16.92 5.24 -13.79
CA THR A 744 -18.05 4.34 -13.94
C THR A 744 -17.57 3.14 -14.74
N ASN A 745 -17.70 1.95 -14.15
CA ASN A 745 -17.35 0.69 -14.80
C ASN A 745 -18.34 0.42 -15.93
N SER A 746 -17.87 -0.30 -16.94
CA SER A 746 -18.70 -0.69 -18.08
C SER A 746 -19.47 -1.96 -17.77
N ARG A 747 -20.60 -2.20 -18.46
CA ARG A 747 -21.44 -3.39 -18.18
C ARG A 747 -20.71 -4.73 -18.37
N ASP A 748 -19.67 -4.75 -19.18
CA ASP A 748 -18.83 -5.90 -19.53
C ASP A 748 -17.62 -6.12 -18.60
N GLU A 749 -17.55 -5.38 -17.47
CA GLU A 749 -16.46 -5.43 -16.47
C GLU A 749 -16.07 -6.86 -16.06
N ALA A 750 -17.04 -7.77 -15.94
CA ALA A 750 -16.81 -9.15 -15.49
C ALA A 750 -16.03 -10.01 -16.51
N PHE A 751 -15.90 -9.56 -17.77
CA PHE A 751 -15.27 -10.32 -18.84
C PHE A 751 -13.88 -9.83 -19.22
N GLY A 752 -13.64 -8.53 -19.20
CA GLY A 752 -12.36 -7.96 -19.59
C GLY A 752 -12.40 -6.44 -19.78
N THR A 753 -11.41 -5.93 -20.52
CA THR A 753 -11.28 -4.49 -20.78
C THR A 753 -12.42 -3.98 -21.68
N PRO A 754 -13.06 -2.85 -21.34
CA PRO A 754 -14.22 -2.33 -22.06
C PRO A 754 -13.99 -2.08 -23.56
N THR A 755 -14.98 -2.43 -24.37
CA THR A 755 -15.08 -2.05 -25.78
C THR A 755 -15.28 -0.53 -25.96
N GLU A 756 -15.31 -0.03 -27.20
CA GLU A 756 -15.67 1.38 -27.45
C GLU A 756 -17.14 1.68 -27.15
N ASP A 757 -18.02 0.72 -27.37
CA ASP A 757 -19.46 0.88 -27.15
C ASP A 757 -19.79 0.88 -25.65
N THR A 758 -19.28 -0.09 -24.90
CA THR A 758 -19.58 -0.22 -23.47
C THR A 758 -18.95 0.89 -22.62
N VAL A 759 -17.76 1.39 -23.00
CA VAL A 759 -17.17 2.55 -22.33
C VAL A 759 -17.98 3.83 -22.60
N ARG A 760 -18.60 3.96 -23.78
CA ARG A 760 -19.45 5.10 -24.12
C ARG A 760 -20.71 5.11 -23.25
N ASP A 761 -21.32 3.95 -23.03
CA ASP A 761 -22.47 3.81 -22.13
C ASP A 761 -22.08 4.19 -20.70
N ALA A 762 -20.93 3.73 -20.21
CA ALA A 762 -20.42 4.11 -18.90
C ALA A 762 -20.22 5.64 -18.77
N VAL A 763 -19.64 6.30 -19.78
CA VAL A 763 -19.51 7.77 -19.80
C VAL A 763 -20.88 8.46 -19.80
N ALA A 764 -21.85 7.92 -20.55
CA ALA A 764 -23.20 8.48 -20.65
C ALA A 764 -23.90 8.54 -19.28
N ILE A 765 -23.71 7.54 -18.40
CA ILE A 765 -24.22 7.55 -17.02
C ILE A 765 -23.81 8.83 -16.30
N GLN A 766 -22.53 9.21 -16.37
CA GLN A 766 -22.01 10.41 -15.70
C GLN A 766 -22.56 11.71 -16.33
N LEU A 767 -22.69 11.73 -17.66
CA LEU A 767 -23.20 12.89 -18.39
C LEU A 767 -24.67 13.14 -18.08
N ILE A 768 -25.52 12.10 -18.12
CA ILE A 768 -26.95 12.18 -17.80
C ILE A 768 -27.13 12.65 -16.36
N LEU A 769 -26.42 12.04 -15.40
CA LEU A 769 -26.52 12.45 -13.99
C LEU A 769 -26.05 13.90 -13.75
N SER A 770 -25.06 14.38 -14.50
CA SER A 770 -24.50 15.72 -14.31
C SER A 770 -25.27 16.82 -15.05
N LYS A 771 -25.85 16.51 -16.21
CA LYS A 771 -26.45 17.49 -17.13
C LYS A 771 -27.97 17.44 -17.17
N GLU A 772 -28.58 16.27 -17.08
CA GLU A 772 -30.02 16.07 -17.25
C GLU A 772 -30.74 15.85 -15.91
N TYR A 773 -30.15 15.08 -15.01
CA TYR A 773 -30.82 14.70 -13.76
C TYR A 773 -31.01 15.91 -12.82
N GLY A 774 -32.27 16.29 -12.64
CA GLY A 774 -32.66 17.53 -11.95
C GLY A 774 -32.26 17.59 -10.48
N TRP A 775 -32.23 16.47 -9.77
CA TRP A 775 -31.91 16.44 -8.34
C TRP A 775 -30.46 16.85 -8.06
N LEU A 776 -29.52 16.46 -8.93
CA LEU A 776 -28.09 16.78 -8.81
C LEU A 776 -27.72 18.19 -9.31
N GLN A 777 -28.71 18.98 -9.71
CA GLN A 777 -28.55 20.43 -9.90
C GLN A 777 -28.42 21.15 -8.55
N ASN A 778 -28.89 20.51 -7.46
CA ASN A 778 -28.50 20.82 -6.10
C ASN A 778 -27.17 20.09 -5.75
N GLU A 779 -26.29 20.78 -5.02
CA GLU A 779 -24.92 20.37 -4.75
C GLU A 779 -24.71 19.85 -3.33
N ASN A 780 -25.75 19.84 -2.50
CA ASN A 780 -25.76 19.28 -1.16
C ASN A 780 -27.02 18.45 -0.83
N PRO A 781 -27.48 17.55 -1.73
CA PRO A 781 -28.80 16.93 -1.62
C PRO A 781 -28.97 15.97 -0.43
N LEU A 782 -27.87 15.56 0.20
CA LEU A 782 -27.88 14.68 1.37
C LEU A 782 -28.05 15.46 2.69
N GLN A 783 -27.79 16.77 2.71
CA GLN A 783 -27.85 17.56 3.94
C GLN A 783 -29.30 17.76 4.37
N GLY A 784 -29.57 17.55 5.66
CA GLY A 784 -30.92 17.60 6.24
C GLY A 784 -31.70 16.27 6.16
N SER A 785 -31.21 15.27 5.44
CA SER A 785 -31.82 13.92 5.44
C SER A 785 -31.56 13.20 6.77
N TYR A 786 -32.62 12.72 7.43
CA TYR A 786 -32.49 12.00 8.70
C TYR A 786 -31.68 10.72 8.58
N ILE A 787 -31.90 9.94 7.51
CA ILE A 787 -31.15 8.69 7.29
C ILE A 787 -29.69 8.98 6.94
N ALA A 788 -29.41 10.01 6.13
CA ALA A 788 -28.04 10.37 5.80
C ALA A 788 -27.29 10.88 7.03
N GLY A 789 -27.92 11.70 7.87
CA GLY A 789 -27.34 12.16 9.13
C GLY A 789 -27.05 11.01 10.10
N TRP A 790 -28.02 10.10 10.28
CA TRP A 790 -27.84 8.91 11.13
C TRP A 790 -26.74 7.97 10.61
N LEU A 791 -26.70 7.70 9.29
CA LEU A 791 -25.63 6.91 8.68
C LEU A 791 -24.27 7.57 8.85
N THR A 792 -24.19 8.90 8.64
CA THR A 792 -22.93 9.65 8.78
C THR A 792 -22.36 9.49 10.20
N ASP A 793 -23.17 9.68 11.23
CA ASP A 793 -22.73 9.53 12.62
C ASP A 793 -22.44 8.07 13.00
N SER A 794 -23.21 7.12 12.48
CA SER A 794 -23.01 5.69 12.77
C SER A 794 -21.73 5.15 12.14
N VAL A 795 -21.51 5.43 10.85
CA VAL A 795 -20.31 5.00 10.11
C VAL A 795 -19.06 5.66 10.69
N GLU A 796 -19.11 6.95 11.05
CA GLU A 796 -17.99 7.62 11.73
C GLU A 796 -17.61 6.89 13.03
N ASN A 797 -18.59 6.55 13.87
CA ASN A 797 -18.33 5.86 15.13
C ASN A 797 -17.71 4.47 14.95
N GLU A 798 -18.16 3.69 13.96
CA GLU A 798 -17.57 2.37 13.67
C GLU A 798 -16.14 2.48 13.12
N ILE A 799 -15.85 3.49 12.29
CA ILE A 799 -14.48 3.77 11.83
C ILE A 799 -13.56 4.05 13.03
N LEU A 800 -14.00 4.88 13.98
CA LEU A 800 -13.20 5.21 15.16
C LEU A 800 -12.92 3.99 16.06
N LYS A 801 -13.85 3.02 16.12
CA LYS A 801 -13.60 1.75 16.82
C LYS A 801 -12.51 0.92 16.15
N ILE A 802 -12.50 0.85 14.82
CA ILE A 802 -11.45 0.15 14.06
C ILE A 802 -10.09 0.83 14.27
N PHE A 803 -10.04 2.16 14.36
CA PHE A 803 -8.81 2.88 14.73
C PHE A 803 -8.29 2.46 16.11
N GLU A 804 -9.18 2.37 17.10
CA GLU A 804 -8.83 1.94 18.46
C GLU A 804 -8.37 0.46 18.50
N GLU A 805 -8.96 -0.41 17.66
CA GLU A 805 -8.53 -1.81 17.49
C GLU A 805 -7.12 -1.93 16.89
N MET A 806 -6.80 -1.11 15.88
CA MET A 806 -5.46 -1.07 15.28
C MET A 806 -4.45 -0.45 16.23
N HIS A 807 -4.83 0.59 16.98
CA HIS A 807 -3.96 1.20 18.00
C HIS A 807 -3.46 0.18 19.03
N ARG A 808 -4.35 -0.69 19.54
CA ARG A 808 -3.98 -1.77 20.50
C ARG A 808 -2.94 -2.76 19.95
N ARG A 809 -2.71 -2.76 18.64
CA ARG A 809 -1.75 -3.63 17.93
C ARG A 809 -0.52 -2.87 17.44
N GLY A 810 -0.28 -1.63 17.90
CA GLY A 810 0.85 -0.81 17.47
C GLY A 810 0.59 0.00 16.20
N GLY A 811 -0.67 0.39 15.98
CA GLY A 811 -1.08 1.19 14.81
C GLY A 811 -1.20 0.35 13.53
N VAL A 812 -1.17 1.00 12.37
CA VAL A 812 -1.33 0.31 11.06
C VAL A 812 -0.21 -0.70 10.81
N LEU A 813 1.05 -0.31 11.03
CA LEU A 813 2.21 -1.19 10.77
C LEU A 813 2.21 -2.41 11.70
N GLY A 814 2.01 -2.21 13.00
CA GLY A 814 1.90 -3.33 13.94
C GLY A 814 0.68 -4.23 13.66
N SER A 815 -0.43 -3.66 13.19
CA SER A 815 -1.59 -4.44 12.75
C SER A 815 -1.30 -5.29 11.51
N LEU A 816 -0.51 -4.78 10.56
CA LEU A 816 -0.12 -5.51 9.35
C LEU A 816 0.75 -6.73 9.69
N GLU A 817 1.62 -6.61 10.70
CA GLU A 817 2.51 -7.69 11.12
C GLU A 817 1.76 -8.90 11.70
N VAL A 818 0.62 -8.65 12.34
CA VAL A 818 -0.28 -9.69 12.85
C VAL A 818 -1.43 -10.01 11.88
N ASN A 819 -1.32 -9.54 10.63
CA ASN A 819 -2.30 -9.73 9.56
C ASN A 819 -3.73 -9.27 9.89
N TYR A 820 -3.92 -8.31 10.81
CA TYR A 820 -5.27 -7.90 11.26
C TYR A 820 -6.13 -7.42 10.09
N GLN A 821 -5.60 -6.53 9.24
CA GLN A 821 -6.33 -5.97 8.11
C GLN A 821 -6.71 -7.07 7.11
N ARG A 822 -5.75 -7.93 6.74
CA ARG A 822 -5.98 -9.00 5.76
C ARG A 822 -6.99 -10.01 6.25
N ASN A 823 -6.89 -10.44 7.51
CA ASN A 823 -7.85 -11.37 8.11
C ASN A 823 -9.25 -10.76 8.14
N ARG A 824 -9.38 -9.49 8.56
CA ARG A 824 -10.67 -8.79 8.56
C ARG A 824 -11.31 -8.72 7.17
N ILE A 825 -10.52 -8.38 6.15
CA ILE A 825 -10.98 -8.35 4.74
C ILE A 825 -11.46 -9.74 4.30
N GLN A 826 -10.71 -10.79 4.62
CA GLN A 826 -11.05 -12.16 4.27
C GLN A 826 -12.31 -12.66 4.99
N ASP A 827 -12.44 -12.39 6.29
CA ASP A 827 -13.60 -12.75 7.09
C ASP A 827 -14.87 -12.08 6.54
N GLU A 828 -14.80 -10.78 6.24
CA GLU A 828 -15.91 -10.03 5.62
C GLU A 828 -16.25 -10.55 4.22
N SER A 829 -15.22 -10.89 3.42
CA SER A 829 -15.41 -11.49 2.10
C SER A 829 -16.16 -12.83 2.19
N MET A 830 -15.77 -13.68 3.14
CA MET A 830 -16.41 -14.98 3.36
C MET A 830 -17.87 -14.84 3.80
N ILE A 831 -18.19 -13.83 4.62
CA ILE A 831 -19.59 -13.54 4.98
C ILE A 831 -20.39 -13.16 3.73
N TYR A 832 -19.89 -12.24 2.90
CA TYR A 832 -20.56 -11.84 1.67
C TYR A 832 -20.76 -13.03 0.72
N GLU A 833 -19.70 -13.80 0.44
CA GLU A 833 -19.79 -14.94 -0.48
C GLU A 833 -20.75 -16.00 0.07
N HIS A 834 -20.73 -16.29 1.37
CA HIS A 834 -21.65 -17.27 1.95
C HIS A 834 -23.11 -16.84 1.79
N LYS A 835 -23.43 -15.56 2.08
CA LYS A 835 -24.79 -15.03 1.91
C LYS A 835 -25.23 -14.97 0.45
N LYS A 836 -24.31 -14.66 -0.47
CA LYS A 836 -24.56 -14.70 -1.90
C LYS A 836 -24.89 -16.12 -2.38
N HIS A 837 -24.11 -17.12 -1.97
CA HIS A 837 -24.32 -18.50 -2.42
C HIS A 837 -25.54 -19.15 -1.74
N SER A 838 -25.86 -18.78 -0.50
CA SER A 838 -27.05 -19.30 0.20
C SER A 838 -28.36 -18.66 -0.27
N GLY A 839 -28.29 -17.52 -0.97
CA GLY A 839 -29.46 -16.72 -1.36
C GLY A 839 -29.99 -15.79 -0.26
N GLU A 840 -29.36 -15.75 0.93
CA GLU A 840 -29.74 -14.82 2.01
C GLU A 840 -29.52 -13.35 1.59
N LEU A 841 -28.48 -13.11 0.78
CA LEU A 841 -28.26 -11.83 0.12
C LEU A 841 -28.79 -11.94 -1.33
N PRO A 842 -29.93 -11.32 -1.66
CA PRO A 842 -30.49 -11.39 -3.00
C PRO A 842 -29.63 -10.61 -4.01
N ILE A 843 -29.19 -11.29 -5.05
CA ILE A 843 -28.45 -10.75 -6.19
C ILE A 843 -29.23 -11.08 -7.47
N ILE A 844 -29.94 -10.07 -7.97
CA ILE A 844 -30.84 -10.19 -9.14
C ILE A 844 -30.03 -10.61 -10.38
N GLY A 845 -30.45 -11.69 -11.04
CA GLY A 845 -29.79 -12.28 -12.21
C GLY A 845 -28.66 -13.24 -11.87
N VAL A 846 -28.42 -13.52 -10.58
CA VAL A 846 -27.37 -14.45 -10.14
C VAL A 846 -27.92 -15.56 -9.25
N ASN A 847 -28.62 -15.23 -8.16
CA ASN A 847 -29.21 -16.19 -7.22
C ASN A 847 -30.72 -15.99 -7.02
N MET A 848 -31.29 -14.99 -7.72
CA MET A 848 -32.69 -14.59 -7.66
C MET A 848 -33.06 -13.99 -9.01
N PHE A 849 -34.21 -14.34 -9.57
CA PHE A 849 -34.59 -13.98 -10.95
C PHE A 849 -33.54 -14.44 -11.99
N GLU A 850 -33.12 -15.69 -11.87
CA GLU A 850 -32.25 -16.34 -12.87
C GLU A 850 -33.03 -16.66 -14.15
N GLU A 851 -32.37 -16.60 -15.30
CA GLU A 851 -32.89 -17.17 -16.54
C GLU A 851 -33.00 -18.71 -16.43
N ASP A 852 -33.93 -19.32 -17.17
CA ASP A 852 -34.07 -20.78 -17.20
C ASP A 852 -32.75 -21.43 -17.62
N ALA A 853 -32.31 -22.49 -16.92
CA ALA A 853 -31.01 -23.14 -17.17
C ALA A 853 -30.78 -23.58 -18.64
N ASN A 854 -31.85 -23.75 -19.42
CA ASN A 854 -31.80 -24.08 -20.86
C ASN A 854 -31.48 -22.89 -21.79
N SER A 855 -31.51 -21.63 -21.32
CA SER A 855 -31.08 -20.44 -22.08
C SER A 855 -29.64 -20.03 -21.80
N SER A 856 -28.98 -20.62 -20.80
CA SER A 856 -27.58 -20.33 -20.49
C SER A 856 -26.66 -20.70 -21.67
N LEU A 857 -25.99 -19.69 -22.24
CA LEU A 857 -25.06 -19.86 -23.36
C LEU A 857 -24.01 -20.92 -23.00
N SER A 858 -23.86 -21.95 -23.84
CA SER A 858 -22.75 -22.89 -23.73
C SER A 858 -21.42 -22.14 -23.88
N VAL A 859 -20.34 -22.65 -23.28
CA VAL A 859 -18.99 -22.07 -23.42
C VAL A 859 -18.57 -21.90 -24.90
N GLU A 860 -19.12 -22.74 -25.79
CA GLU A 860 -18.89 -22.70 -27.24
C GLU A 860 -19.73 -21.62 -27.96
N GLY A 861 -20.83 -21.14 -27.36
CA GLY A 861 -21.65 -20.03 -27.84
C GLY A 861 -21.25 -18.66 -27.27
N PHE A 862 -20.22 -18.61 -26.43
CA PHE A 862 -19.76 -17.40 -25.75
C PHE A 862 -18.97 -16.50 -26.70
N ASN A 863 -19.68 -15.65 -27.45
CA ASN A 863 -19.10 -14.70 -28.42
C ASN A 863 -19.25 -13.25 -27.92
N ILE A 864 -18.55 -12.92 -26.83
CA ILE A 864 -18.37 -11.52 -26.41
C ILE A 864 -17.04 -11.03 -26.98
N GLU A 865 -17.08 -9.91 -27.69
CA GLU A 865 -15.88 -9.25 -28.18
C GLU A 865 -15.08 -8.73 -26.97
N VAL A 866 -13.93 -9.35 -26.72
CA VAL A 866 -13.01 -8.93 -25.64
C VAL A 866 -11.75 -8.40 -26.27
N THR A 867 -11.33 -7.24 -25.80
CA THR A 867 -10.13 -6.58 -26.29
C THR A 867 -8.87 -7.31 -25.80
N ARG A 868 -8.03 -7.78 -26.75
CA ARG A 868 -6.76 -8.49 -26.49
C ARG A 868 -5.65 -7.99 -27.42
N SER A 869 -4.40 -8.23 -27.01
CA SER A 869 -3.22 -7.95 -27.84
C SER A 869 -2.84 -9.17 -28.70
N ASP A 870 -2.41 -8.91 -29.93
CA ASP A 870 -1.92 -9.97 -30.82
C ASP A 870 -0.41 -10.22 -30.62
N LYS A 871 0.09 -11.29 -31.25
CA LYS A 871 1.51 -11.67 -31.17
C LYS A 871 2.42 -10.56 -31.74
N THR A 872 1.97 -9.87 -32.78
CA THR A 872 2.74 -8.84 -33.49
C THR A 872 2.97 -7.62 -32.60
N GLU A 873 1.92 -7.15 -31.92
CA GLU A 873 1.96 -6.03 -30.99
C GLU A 873 2.90 -6.33 -29.81
N ARG A 874 2.83 -7.54 -29.26
CA ARG A 874 3.73 -7.98 -28.17
C ARG A 874 5.19 -8.00 -28.61
N MET A 875 5.48 -8.57 -29.78
CA MET A 875 6.85 -8.62 -30.31
C MET A 875 7.38 -7.22 -30.59
N MET A 876 6.56 -6.32 -31.15
CA MET A 876 6.94 -4.92 -31.38
C MET A 876 7.41 -4.23 -30.09
N VAL A 877 6.68 -4.38 -28.99
CA VAL A 877 7.06 -3.78 -27.69
C VAL A 877 8.34 -4.44 -27.14
N ILE A 878 8.50 -5.75 -27.29
CA ILE A 878 9.72 -6.49 -26.88
C ILE A 878 10.95 -6.03 -27.68
N ASP A 879 10.81 -5.88 -28.99
CA ASP A 879 11.90 -5.49 -29.89
C ASP A 879 12.36 -4.05 -29.58
N ARG A 880 11.42 -3.14 -29.31
CA ARG A 880 11.72 -1.77 -28.87
C ARG A 880 12.43 -1.74 -27.52
N ASN A 881 11.99 -2.54 -26.54
CA ASN A 881 12.67 -2.66 -25.26
C ASN A 881 14.10 -3.19 -25.43
N THR A 882 14.31 -4.18 -26.29
CA THR A 882 15.63 -4.74 -26.60
C THR A 882 16.53 -3.71 -27.25
N THR A 883 16.04 -3.01 -28.27
CA THR A 883 16.75 -1.93 -28.96
C THR A 883 17.15 -0.80 -28.00
N PHE A 884 16.26 -0.42 -27.08
CA PHE A 884 16.53 0.60 -26.06
C PHE A 884 17.71 0.19 -25.17
N LYS A 885 17.71 -1.04 -24.63
CA LYS A 885 18.80 -1.56 -23.79
C LYS A 885 20.12 -1.60 -24.53
N GLU A 886 20.12 -2.02 -25.79
CA GLU A 886 21.32 -2.07 -26.62
C GLU A 886 21.90 -0.67 -26.88
N THR A 887 21.03 0.28 -27.21
CA THR A 887 21.39 1.69 -27.48
C THR A 887 21.99 2.37 -26.26
N HIS A 888 21.46 2.08 -25.06
CA HIS A 888 21.83 2.78 -23.84
C HIS A 888 22.77 2.01 -22.90
N ARG A 889 23.23 0.80 -23.29
CA ARG A 889 23.99 -0.13 -22.44
C ARG A 889 25.07 0.50 -21.56
N LYS A 890 25.94 1.33 -22.15
CA LYS A 890 27.04 1.96 -21.40
C LYS A 890 26.52 2.89 -20.29
N LYS A 891 25.58 3.77 -20.63
CA LYS A 891 24.99 4.71 -19.66
C LYS A 891 24.12 4.00 -18.64
N SER A 892 23.43 2.93 -19.04
CA SER A 892 22.65 2.12 -18.10
C SER A 892 23.54 1.48 -17.04
N ASP A 893 24.69 0.91 -17.43
CA ASP A 893 25.60 0.29 -16.46
C ASP A 893 26.15 1.31 -15.45
N GLU A 894 26.53 2.51 -15.90
CA GLU A 894 26.97 3.62 -15.05
C GLU A 894 25.86 4.09 -14.09
N GLY A 895 24.63 4.28 -14.61
CA GLY A 895 23.48 4.71 -13.83
C GLY A 895 23.01 3.71 -12.78
N LEU A 896 22.96 2.42 -13.15
CA LEU A 896 22.60 1.35 -12.21
C LEU A 896 23.65 1.20 -11.11
N ALA A 897 24.94 1.36 -11.43
CA ALA A 897 26.00 1.39 -10.41
C ALA A 897 25.83 2.57 -9.44
N LYS A 898 25.53 3.78 -9.95
CA LYS A 898 25.22 4.96 -9.13
C LYS A 898 24.00 4.71 -8.23
N LEU A 899 22.91 4.15 -8.78
CA LEU A 899 21.72 3.82 -8.00
C LEU A 899 22.02 2.86 -6.86
N LYS A 900 22.75 1.77 -7.14
CA LYS A 900 23.14 0.78 -6.13
C LYS A 900 24.00 1.39 -5.04
N LYS A 901 24.91 2.29 -5.39
CA LYS A 901 25.75 3.01 -4.44
C LYS A 901 24.91 3.91 -3.52
N VAL A 902 24.07 4.77 -4.10
CA VAL A 902 23.19 5.68 -3.33
C VAL A 902 22.22 4.92 -2.42
N ALA A 903 21.72 3.77 -2.87
CA ALA A 903 20.86 2.90 -2.06
C ALA A 903 21.54 2.44 -0.76
N ARG A 904 22.82 2.04 -0.85
CA ARG A 904 23.65 1.62 0.30
C ARG A 904 24.05 2.80 1.19
N GLU A 905 24.36 3.94 0.59
CA GLU A 905 24.79 5.15 1.32
C GLU A 905 23.62 5.90 2.00
N GLY A 906 22.37 5.49 1.75
CA GLY A 906 21.21 6.09 2.39
C GLY A 906 20.68 7.36 1.71
N GLY A 907 21.14 7.68 0.50
CA GLY A 907 20.67 8.88 -0.23
C GLY A 907 19.29 8.74 -0.88
N ASN A 908 18.78 9.84 -1.41
CA ASN A 908 17.45 9.91 -2.05
C ASN A 908 17.46 9.18 -3.41
N LEU A 909 16.72 8.07 -3.49
CA LEU A 909 16.71 7.23 -4.69
C LEU A 909 15.95 7.86 -5.86
N PHE A 910 14.98 8.74 -5.59
CA PHE A 910 14.15 9.33 -6.63
C PHE A 910 14.91 10.40 -7.43
N GLU A 911 15.85 11.12 -6.81
CA GLU A 911 16.75 12.04 -7.52
C GLU A 911 17.59 11.32 -8.58
N VAL A 912 18.20 10.18 -8.20
CA VAL A 912 18.92 9.34 -9.16
C VAL A 912 17.96 8.79 -10.22
N MET A 913 16.74 8.44 -9.83
CA MET A 913 15.72 7.95 -10.75
C MET A 913 15.41 8.95 -11.86
N MET A 914 15.26 10.23 -11.52
CA MET A 914 15.03 11.31 -12.48
C MET A 914 16.12 11.41 -13.53
N GLU A 915 17.35 10.99 -13.23
CA GLU A 915 18.46 10.94 -14.19
C GLU A 915 18.46 9.64 -15.01
N ILE A 916 18.29 8.48 -14.35
CA ILE A 916 18.55 7.18 -14.99
C ILE A 916 17.43 6.66 -15.89
N VAL A 917 16.19 7.14 -15.72
CA VAL A 917 15.05 6.72 -16.58
C VAL A 917 15.25 7.04 -18.05
N GLU A 918 16.12 7.99 -18.39
CA GLU A 918 16.50 8.35 -19.75
C GLU A 918 17.27 7.22 -20.47
N TYR A 919 17.83 6.26 -19.74
CA TYR A 919 18.70 5.21 -20.29
C TYR A 919 18.52 3.82 -19.65
N CYS A 920 17.72 3.70 -18.59
CA CYS A 920 17.43 2.43 -17.93
C CYS A 920 15.96 2.06 -18.04
N THR A 921 15.68 0.80 -18.40
CA THR A 921 14.32 0.25 -18.39
C THR A 921 13.81 0.03 -16.96
N VAL A 922 12.49 -0.12 -16.81
CA VAL A 922 11.89 -0.45 -15.51
C VAL A 922 12.43 -1.76 -14.94
N GLY A 923 12.63 -2.78 -15.77
CA GLY A 923 13.16 -4.08 -15.35
C GLY A 923 14.62 -4.04 -14.94
N GLN A 924 15.45 -3.26 -15.64
CA GLN A 924 16.85 -3.04 -15.25
C GLN A 924 16.95 -2.39 -13.88
N VAL A 925 16.13 -1.36 -13.61
CA VAL A 925 16.16 -0.67 -12.33
C VAL A 925 15.62 -1.54 -11.20
N THR A 926 14.49 -2.21 -11.40
CA THR A 926 13.92 -3.14 -10.41
C THR A 926 14.92 -4.24 -10.03
N GLN A 927 15.59 -4.84 -11.02
CA GLN A 927 16.60 -5.88 -10.78
C GLN A 927 17.81 -5.32 -10.03
N ALA A 928 18.29 -4.12 -10.38
CA ALA A 928 19.39 -3.48 -9.66
C ALA A 928 19.04 -3.20 -8.19
N LEU A 929 17.82 -2.76 -7.91
CA LEU A 929 17.33 -2.55 -6.55
C LEU A 929 17.15 -3.86 -5.78
N PHE A 930 16.72 -4.95 -6.44
CA PHE A 930 16.66 -6.28 -5.82
C PHE A 930 18.02 -6.77 -5.35
N GLU A 931 19.08 -6.55 -6.14
CA GLU A 931 20.45 -6.93 -5.79
C GLU A 931 21.01 -6.15 -4.59
N THR A 932 20.49 -4.96 -4.33
CA THR A 932 20.89 -4.15 -3.17
C THR A 932 19.95 -4.21 -1.98
N GLY A 933 18.71 -4.65 -2.19
CA GLY A 933 17.61 -4.22 -1.33
C GLY A 933 16.57 -5.21 -0.90
N GLY A 934 16.70 -6.45 -1.35
CA GLY A 934 15.75 -7.50 -1.03
C GLY A 934 14.45 -7.36 -1.83
N LYS A 935 14.00 -8.49 -2.38
CA LYS A 935 12.69 -8.61 -3.03
C LYS A 935 11.58 -8.57 -1.97
N PHE A 936 10.36 -8.20 -2.34
CA PHE A 936 9.19 -8.35 -1.47
C PHE A 936 9.11 -9.76 -0.90
N ARG A 937 9.03 -9.88 0.43
CA ARG A 937 8.87 -11.16 1.12
C ARG A 937 7.38 -11.38 1.41
N ARG A 938 6.83 -12.47 0.89
CA ARG A 938 5.41 -12.79 1.10
C ARG A 938 5.14 -13.03 2.58
N ASN A 939 4.12 -12.37 3.12
CA ASN A 939 3.52 -12.69 4.40
C ASN A 939 2.38 -13.71 4.15
N MET A 940 2.40 -14.84 4.87
CA MET A 940 1.23 -15.72 4.97
C MET A 940 0.25 -15.16 5.97
#